data_AF-A0A3D3HLN2-F1
#
_entry.id   AF-A0A3D3HLN2-F1
#
_cell.length_a   1.000
_cell.length_b   1.000
_cell.length_c   1.000
_cell.angle_alpha   90.00
_cell.angle_beta   90.00
_cell.angle_gamma   90.00
#
_symmetry.space_group_name_H-M   'P 1'
#
loop_
_entity.id
_entity.type
_entity.pdbx_description
1 polymer ?
#
loop_
_entity_poly.entity_id
_entity_poly.type
_entity_poly.pdbx_seq_one_letter_code
_entity_poly.pdbx_strand_id
1 'polypeptide(L)'
;MSQRGLEALLRPKSIAVIGASEKPHRAGSRMMSNLLKGGFAGPVMPVTPSRSSVQGVLAYACVADLPLVPDLAIICTHSRRNIALLCDLGERGCRTVIILSAPDSQTEELKQTCRHYNIRLLGPNSLGVLAPWQGLNASFSPVPVLKGKLAFISQSAAVSNTILDWAQQRAIGFSYFIALGSSADIDIDDILDFLARDSKTSAILLYLEHIHDARRFMSAARSASRNKPILVVKSGRTQRAQLLTGEIPSLDIAYDAAIQRAGLLRVQDTHEMFSAVETLTFMKPLRGERLAMISNGAAPAAMALDELFRRQGKIAELSDETRSALTTVLPDDFAINNPLDLRDDATVDRYITALNALLDSHDHDALLIIHSPAATAPGQETAVRIINAIREHPRSRWLTIFTNWCGEFSSQDARRLFSEAGIPTYRTPEGAVTAFMHMVEFRRNQKQLTETPALSEGLMTNRQQIHLCIDNALHHNNTVLDTYEVEPVLKACGLNILPTRIARSPEDAVTVADTLGYPVALKLRSPDIAHKSEIQGVMLYLRDKQEVAVSAAAIINRVSQNFPDAQIGGLIVQSMANRAGAQELRIAVVQDAIFGPVIMLGDASREWSDESPAAAALPPLNMALARYLVIQAIKTRKLAGGSTQNPLDITGLSRVLVRVSNLIIDCPQITALDLHPLLASGPEFTILDATMTLSPFAGDGEQRLAIRPYPASLEESLQLKDGATVLVRPILPEDEPLLKAFINRVTKEDLYYRYFSEISEFTHDDLAKMTQIDYDREMAFVAINTSGDIIGVTRAMSDPDNHEAEFAVLVRSDLKGNTLGYQLMRKLLSYTKSRGIQRLTAITMPENRNMIQLAKKLGFNVETQFEDGIVNLTLRLTSENT
;
A
#
# COMPACT_ATOMS: atom_id res chain seq x y z
N MET A 1 -15.73 -6.30 9.33
CA MET A 1 -16.75 -5.82 10.30
C MET A 1 -17.79 -5.06 9.50
N SER A 2 -19.08 -5.07 9.89
CA SER A 2 -20.15 -4.82 8.91
C SER A 2 -20.14 -3.42 8.25
N GLN A 3 -20.15 -3.35 6.90
CA GLN A 3 -20.38 -2.12 6.13
C GLN A 3 -21.76 -1.50 6.35
N ARG A 4 -22.76 -2.29 6.81
CA ARG A 4 -24.15 -1.84 6.96
C ARG A 4 -24.33 -0.68 7.96
N GLY A 5 -23.42 -0.52 8.92
CA GLY A 5 -23.42 0.62 9.84
C GLY A 5 -22.72 1.87 9.29
N LEU A 6 -21.82 1.71 8.31
CA LEU A 6 -21.06 2.85 7.78
C LEU A 6 -21.94 3.79 6.93
N GLU A 7 -22.92 3.24 6.21
CA GLU A 7 -23.91 4.07 5.50
C GLU A 7 -24.70 4.96 6.46
N ALA A 8 -25.06 4.45 7.64
CA ALA A 8 -25.73 5.24 8.66
C ALA A 8 -24.85 6.36 9.23
N LEU A 9 -23.52 6.25 9.17
CA LEU A 9 -22.59 7.33 9.52
C LEU A 9 -22.51 8.40 8.42
N LEU A 10 -22.30 7.96 7.17
CA LEU A 10 -21.89 8.84 6.07
C LEU A 10 -23.07 9.38 5.25
N ARG A 11 -24.21 8.69 5.26
CA ARG A 11 -25.45 9.05 4.58
C ARG A 11 -26.68 8.81 5.50
N PRO A 12 -26.72 9.38 6.71
CA PRO A 12 -27.84 9.21 7.63
C PRO A 12 -29.13 9.81 7.06
N LYS A 13 -30.28 9.20 7.35
CA LYS A 13 -31.60 9.77 7.08
C LYS A 13 -32.17 10.52 8.29
N SER A 14 -31.76 10.15 9.50
CA SER A 14 -32.19 10.80 10.76
C SER A 14 -31.02 10.92 11.73
N ILE A 15 -30.95 12.03 12.47
CA ILE A 15 -29.85 12.31 13.41
C ILE A 15 -30.41 12.68 14.79
N ALA A 16 -29.91 12.05 15.84
CA ALA A 16 -30.16 12.46 17.23
C ALA A 16 -28.92 13.13 17.85
N VAL A 17 -29.10 14.25 18.55
CA VAL A 17 -28.02 14.96 19.25
C VAL A 17 -28.27 14.90 20.75
N ILE A 18 -27.54 14.02 21.44
CA ILE A 18 -27.68 13.80 22.88
C ILE A 18 -26.78 14.76 23.65
N GLY A 19 -27.38 15.55 24.54
CA GLY A 19 -26.68 16.66 25.20
C GLY A 19 -26.77 17.98 24.42
N ALA A 20 -27.78 18.11 23.55
CA ALA A 20 -28.10 19.36 22.87
C ALA A 20 -28.31 20.51 23.87
N SER A 21 -27.85 21.70 23.51
CA SER A 21 -27.79 22.86 24.41
C SER A 21 -27.82 24.17 23.63
N GLU A 22 -28.32 25.24 24.24
CA GLU A 22 -28.22 26.60 23.70
C GLU A 22 -27.01 27.37 24.23
N LYS A 23 -26.34 26.86 25.27
CA LYS A 23 -25.12 27.48 25.81
C LYS A 23 -23.99 27.45 24.77
N PRO A 24 -23.47 28.60 24.29
CA PRO A 24 -22.56 28.66 23.14
C PRO A 24 -21.28 27.83 23.27
N HIS A 25 -20.76 27.68 24.50
CA HIS A 25 -19.50 26.97 24.76
C HIS A 25 -19.66 25.44 24.92
N ARG A 26 -20.87 24.90 24.84
CA ARG A 26 -21.09 23.45 24.99
C ARG A 26 -21.02 22.72 23.66
N ALA A 27 -20.45 21.50 23.69
CA ALA A 27 -20.37 20.56 22.58
C ALA A 27 -21.67 20.48 21.74
N GLY A 28 -22.78 20.17 22.42
CA GLY A 28 -24.08 20.00 21.78
C GLY A 28 -24.65 21.27 21.13
N SER A 29 -24.25 22.47 21.59
CA SER A 29 -24.72 23.72 20.97
C SER A 29 -24.08 23.96 19.60
N ARG A 30 -22.76 23.73 19.52
CA ARG A 30 -22.03 23.80 18.26
C ARG A 30 -22.48 22.73 17.28
N MET A 31 -22.68 21.49 17.75
CA MET A 31 -23.14 20.39 16.93
C MET A 31 -24.49 20.69 16.29
N MET A 32 -25.46 21.17 17.08
CA MET A 32 -26.75 21.62 16.57
C MET A 32 -26.60 22.74 15.53
N SER A 33 -25.79 23.76 15.83
CA SER A 33 -25.57 24.87 14.89
C SER A 33 -24.95 24.40 13.59
N ASN A 34 -24.00 23.47 13.64
CA ASN A 34 -23.28 22.99 12.47
C ASN A 34 -24.18 22.12 11.58
N LEU A 35 -24.96 21.22 12.17
CA LEU A 35 -25.93 20.39 11.44
C LEU A 35 -26.98 21.24 10.73
N LEU A 36 -27.55 22.24 11.42
CA LEU A 36 -28.56 23.12 10.85
C LEU A 36 -27.99 24.01 9.73
N LYS A 37 -26.78 24.56 9.92
CA LYS A 37 -26.10 25.36 8.88
C LYS A 37 -25.61 24.52 7.70
N GLY A 38 -25.33 23.24 7.91
CA GLY A 38 -24.92 22.31 6.87
C GLY A 38 -26.02 22.05 5.83
N GLY A 39 -27.29 22.27 6.20
CA GLY A 39 -28.43 22.05 5.32
C GLY A 39 -28.82 20.57 5.22
N PHE A 40 -28.66 19.81 6.32
CA PHE A 40 -29.07 18.41 6.36
C PHE A 40 -30.58 18.28 6.09
N ALA A 41 -30.94 17.42 5.13
CA ALA A 41 -32.32 17.30 4.66
C ALA A 41 -33.22 16.47 5.59
N GLY A 42 -32.63 15.61 6.43
CA GLY A 42 -33.36 14.75 7.35
C GLY A 42 -33.69 15.41 8.70
N PRO A 43 -34.53 14.77 9.54
CA PRO A 43 -34.83 15.25 10.87
C PRO A 43 -33.59 15.25 11.77
N VAL A 44 -33.34 16.39 12.42
CA VAL A 44 -32.39 16.54 13.53
C VAL A 44 -33.18 16.57 14.83
N MET A 45 -32.90 15.62 15.74
CA MET A 45 -33.65 15.40 16.98
C MET A 45 -32.78 15.71 18.20
N PRO A 46 -32.90 16.90 18.82
CA PRO A 46 -32.18 17.25 20.04
C PRO A 46 -32.70 16.46 21.24
N VAL A 47 -31.82 15.86 22.03
CA VAL A 47 -32.16 15.18 23.29
C VAL A 47 -31.55 15.93 24.47
N THR A 48 -32.40 16.48 25.34
CA THR A 48 -32.02 17.19 26.56
C THR A 48 -33.16 17.17 27.59
N PRO A 49 -32.90 16.83 28.86
CA PRO A 49 -33.96 16.65 29.87
C PRO A 49 -34.59 17.97 30.34
N SER A 50 -33.96 19.10 30.06
CA SER A 50 -34.28 20.39 30.71
C SER A 50 -35.05 21.38 29.83
N ARG A 51 -35.21 21.09 28.53
CA ARG A 51 -35.76 22.05 27.57
C ARG A 51 -36.70 21.38 26.58
N SER A 52 -37.73 22.13 26.18
CA SER A 52 -38.70 21.74 25.16
C SER A 52 -38.23 22.04 23.73
N SER A 53 -37.26 22.94 23.55
CA SER A 53 -36.65 23.24 22.25
C SER A 53 -35.17 23.64 22.37
N VAL A 54 -34.40 23.39 21.31
CA VAL A 54 -33.01 23.85 21.15
C VAL A 54 -32.85 24.42 19.74
N GLN A 55 -32.44 25.70 19.63
CA GLN A 55 -32.25 26.40 18.34
C GLN A 55 -33.48 26.33 17.41
N GLY A 56 -34.68 26.42 17.99
CA GLY A 56 -35.94 26.39 17.25
C GLY A 56 -36.43 24.98 16.86
N VAL A 57 -35.72 23.92 17.23
CA VAL A 57 -36.10 22.53 16.98
C VAL A 57 -36.66 21.90 18.26
N LEU A 58 -37.75 21.13 18.15
CA LEU A 58 -38.40 20.44 19.27
C LEU A 58 -37.42 19.45 19.92
N ALA A 59 -37.25 19.52 21.24
CA ALA A 59 -36.32 18.68 21.99
C ALA A 59 -37.05 17.62 22.82
N TYR A 60 -36.38 16.47 23.00
CA TYR A 60 -36.91 15.30 23.70
C TYR A 60 -36.17 15.07 25.01
N ALA A 61 -36.87 14.59 26.04
CA ALA A 61 -36.28 14.45 27.37
C ALA A 61 -35.29 13.28 27.45
N CYS A 62 -35.62 12.15 26.80
CA CYS A 62 -34.76 10.98 26.71
C CYS A 62 -34.79 10.32 25.32
N VAL A 63 -33.94 9.31 25.10
CA VAL A 63 -33.83 8.59 23.82
C VAL A 63 -35.10 7.80 23.50
N ALA A 64 -35.81 7.28 24.51
CA ALA A 64 -37.05 6.52 24.32
C ALA A 64 -38.19 7.37 23.72
N ASP A 65 -38.18 8.69 23.99
CA ASP A 65 -39.19 9.63 23.52
C ASP A 65 -39.00 10.05 22.05
N LEU A 66 -37.92 9.62 21.39
CA LEU A 66 -37.64 9.99 20.01
C LEU A 66 -38.73 9.46 19.07
N PRO A 67 -39.29 10.30 18.17
CA PRO A 67 -40.37 9.90 17.27
C PRO A 67 -39.92 8.93 16.18
N LEU A 68 -38.62 8.91 15.88
CA LEU A 68 -37.98 8.07 14.89
C LEU A 68 -36.75 7.42 15.50
N VAL A 69 -36.42 6.22 15.04
CA VAL A 69 -35.13 5.61 15.35
C VAL A 69 -34.05 6.42 14.62
N PRO A 70 -33.04 6.95 15.33
CA PRO A 70 -31.95 7.67 14.69
C PRO A 70 -31.02 6.69 13.95
N ASP A 71 -30.73 6.96 12.69
CA ASP A 71 -29.66 6.27 11.96
C ASP A 71 -28.30 6.59 12.61
N LEU A 72 -28.10 7.88 12.92
CA LEU A 72 -26.90 8.42 13.55
C LEU A 72 -27.24 9.12 14.87
N ALA A 73 -26.57 8.75 15.95
CA ALA A 73 -26.65 9.46 17.22
C ALA A 73 -25.30 10.09 17.60
N ILE A 74 -25.32 11.32 18.11
CA ILE A 74 -24.12 12.06 18.50
C ILE A 74 -24.18 12.33 20.00
N ILE A 75 -23.24 11.76 20.75
CA ILE A 75 -23.16 11.90 22.20
C ILE A 75 -22.24 13.07 22.54
N CYS A 76 -22.84 14.17 23.00
CA CYS A 76 -22.18 15.40 23.45
C CYS A 76 -22.24 15.59 24.98
N THR A 77 -22.38 14.49 25.74
CA THR A 77 -22.50 14.52 27.21
C THR A 77 -21.17 14.18 27.90
N HIS A 78 -21.15 14.22 29.23
CA HIS A 78 -19.97 13.82 30.00
C HIS A 78 -19.75 12.30 29.88
N SER A 79 -18.50 11.88 29.72
CA SER A 79 -18.05 10.49 29.53
C SER A 79 -18.67 9.43 30.46
N ARG A 80 -19.00 9.79 31.71
CA ARG A 80 -19.66 8.88 32.67
C ARG A 80 -21.03 8.37 32.19
N ARG A 81 -21.68 9.07 31.26
CA ARG A 81 -23.00 8.70 30.73
C ARG A 81 -22.92 7.93 29.40
N ASN A 82 -21.74 7.78 28.81
CA ASN A 82 -21.59 7.20 27.46
C ASN A 82 -22.18 5.78 27.38
N ILE A 83 -21.85 4.89 28.32
CA ILE A 83 -22.33 3.49 28.31
C ILE A 83 -23.86 3.40 28.45
N ALA A 84 -24.43 4.11 29.43
CA ALA A 84 -25.87 4.12 29.64
C ALA A 84 -26.63 4.61 28.40
N LEU A 85 -26.18 5.74 27.82
CA LEU A 85 -26.79 6.29 26.60
C LEU A 85 -26.62 5.37 25.39
N LEU A 86 -25.50 4.66 25.31
CA LEU A 86 -25.24 3.70 24.24
C LEU A 86 -26.19 2.50 24.35
N CYS A 87 -26.51 2.04 25.58
CA CYS A 87 -27.52 1.02 25.82
C CYS A 87 -28.91 1.49 25.38
N ASP A 88 -29.32 2.70 25.81
CA ASP A 88 -30.62 3.28 25.42
C ASP A 88 -30.76 3.38 23.89
N LEU A 89 -29.69 3.77 23.20
CA LEU A 89 -29.63 3.85 21.74
C LEU A 89 -29.68 2.46 21.07
N GLY A 90 -29.02 1.48 21.66
CA GLY A 90 -29.01 0.08 21.21
C GLY A 90 -30.38 -0.57 21.29
N GLU A 91 -31.08 -0.40 22.42
CA GLU A 91 -32.46 -0.88 22.60
C GLU A 91 -33.43 -0.25 21.59
N ARG A 92 -33.19 1.03 21.23
CA ARG A 92 -34.00 1.72 20.23
C ARG A 92 -33.69 1.28 18.79
N GLY A 93 -32.58 0.58 18.56
CA GLY A 93 -32.14 0.12 17.24
C GLY A 93 -31.32 1.14 16.45
N CYS A 94 -30.65 2.08 17.12
CA CYS A 94 -29.70 2.99 16.47
C CYS A 94 -28.54 2.19 15.85
N ARG A 95 -28.10 2.56 14.65
CA ARG A 95 -27.05 1.81 13.93
C ARG A 95 -25.65 2.35 14.19
N THR A 96 -25.51 3.66 14.33
CA THR A 96 -24.20 4.29 14.43
C THR A 96 -24.19 5.45 15.41
N VAL A 97 -23.10 5.54 16.18
CA VAL A 97 -22.91 6.56 17.21
C VAL A 97 -21.58 7.29 17.03
N ILE A 98 -21.57 8.60 17.23
CA ILE A 98 -20.36 9.43 17.38
C ILE A 98 -20.19 9.79 18.86
N ILE A 99 -19.05 9.44 19.44
CA ILE A 99 -18.71 9.84 20.81
C ILE A 99 -17.57 10.86 20.77
N LEU A 100 -17.87 12.09 21.22
CA LEU A 100 -16.89 13.18 21.17
C LEU A 100 -15.81 13.08 22.24
N SER A 101 -16.08 12.43 23.38
CA SER A 101 -15.12 12.32 24.48
C SER A 101 -15.31 11.06 25.31
N ALA A 102 -14.23 10.32 25.51
CA ALA A 102 -14.16 9.21 26.47
C ALA A 102 -12.71 9.04 26.97
N PRO A 103 -12.51 8.62 28.23
CA PRO A 103 -11.20 8.21 28.72
C PRO A 103 -10.81 6.83 28.15
N ASP A 104 -9.51 6.58 28.00
CA ASP A 104 -8.99 5.34 27.42
C ASP A 104 -9.42 4.09 28.21
N SER A 105 -9.61 4.23 29.53
CA SER A 105 -10.11 3.15 30.40
C SER A 105 -11.52 2.66 30.04
N GLN A 106 -12.31 3.45 29.29
CA GLN A 106 -13.68 3.10 28.89
C GLN A 106 -13.74 2.41 27.51
N THR A 107 -12.63 2.36 26.76
CA THR A 107 -12.60 1.89 25.36
C THR A 107 -13.10 0.46 25.19
N GLU A 108 -12.67 -0.47 26.06
CA GLU A 108 -13.08 -1.87 25.95
C GLU A 108 -14.57 -2.08 26.30
N GLU A 109 -15.09 -1.35 27.29
CA GLU A 109 -16.51 -1.41 27.67
C GLU A 109 -17.42 -0.83 26.55
N LEU A 110 -16.96 0.23 25.88
CA LEU A 110 -17.63 0.80 24.70
C LEU A 110 -17.66 -0.22 23.55
N LYS A 111 -16.53 -0.86 23.24
CA LYS A 111 -16.46 -1.89 22.20
C LYS A 111 -17.40 -3.06 22.48
N GLN A 112 -17.44 -3.55 23.71
CA GLN A 112 -18.32 -4.65 24.11
C GLN A 112 -19.80 -4.27 23.97
N THR A 113 -20.18 -3.08 24.42
CA THR A 113 -21.56 -2.58 24.31
C THR A 113 -21.98 -2.40 22.86
N CYS A 114 -21.12 -1.80 22.03
CA CYS A 114 -21.34 -1.65 20.59
C CYS A 114 -21.55 -3.01 19.91
N ARG A 115 -20.71 -4.01 20.21
CA ARG A 115 -20.85 -5.38 19.68
C ARG A 115 -22.15 -6.04 20.11
N HIS A 116 -22.56 -5.88 21.37
CA HIS A 116 -23.79 -6.47 21.89
C HIS A 116 -25.04 -5.97 21.15
N TYR A 117 -25.13 -4.66 20.91
CA TYR A 117 -26.27 -4.04 20.23
C TYR A 117 -26.07 -3.88 18.70
N ASN A 118 -24.96 -4.38 18.15
CA ASN A 118 -24.58 -4.23 16.75
C ASN A 118 -24.57 -2.75 16.27
N ILE A 119 -24.08 -1.86 17.14
CA ILE A 119 -23.88 -0.44 16.87
C ILE A 119 -22.43 -0.23 16.38
N ARG A 120 -22.24 0.57 15.33
CA ARG A 120 -20.90 1.05 14.95
C ARG A 120 -20.54 2.36 15.67
N LEU A 121 -19.27 2.53 16.06
CA LEU A 121 -18.79 3.69 16.80
C LEU A 121 -17.70 4.46 16.03
N LEU A 122 -17.95 5.75 15.79
CA LEU A 122 -16.91 6.72 15.40
C LEU A 122 -16.37 7.43 16.64
N GLY A 123 -15.05 7.40 16.80
CA GLY A 123 -14.36 7.88 17.99
C GLY A 123 -13.97 6.73 18.94
N PRO A 124 -13.92 6.98 20.26
CA PRO A 124 -14.17 8.26 20.93
C PRO A 124 -13.13 9.34 20.58
N ASN A 125 -13.27 10.54 21.17
CA ASN A 125 -12.33 11.66 20.97
C ASN A 125 -12.22 12.14 19.51
N SER A 126 -13.30 11.95 18.74
CA SER A 126 -13.41 12.36 17.34
C SER A 126 -13.89 13.80 17.20
N LEU A 127 -13.40 14.52 16.17
CA LEU A 127 -13.98 15.81 15.75
C LEU A 127 -15.36 15.64 15.09
N GLY A 128 -15.64 14.46 14.53
CA GLY A 128 -16.86 14.11 13.81
C GLY A 128 -16.67 13.96 12.29
N VAL A 129 -17.77 14.08 11.55
CA VAL A 129 -17.83 13.92 10.09
C VAL A 129 -18.44 15.15 9.42
N LEU A 130 -17.82 15.58 8.32
CA LEU A 130 -18.40 16.54 7.40
C LEU A 130 -18.51 15.91 6.00
N ALA A 131 -19.71 15.96 5.43
CA ALA A 131 -20.01 15.44 4.10
C ALA A 131 -20.83 16.50 3.33
N PRO A 132 -20.17 17.49 2.70
CA PRO A 132 -20.83 18.67 2.14
C PRO A 132 -21.76 18.36 0.97
N TRP A 133 -21.55 17.26 0.24
CA TRP A 133 -22.48 16.82 -0.81
C TRP A 133 -23.84 16.39 -0.28
N GLN A 134 -23.87 15.90 0.97
CA GLN A 134 -25.06 15.45 1.69
C GLN A 134 -25.65 16.56 2.60
N GLY A 135 -25.02 17.73 2.66
CA GLY A 135 -25.38 18.78 3.62
C GLY A 135 -25.11 18.38 5.09
N LEU A 136 -24.29 17.35 5.32
CA LEU A 136 -24.00 16.84 6.65
C LEU A 136 -22.79 17.55 7.24
N ASN A 137 -22.97 18.20 8.39
CA ASN A 137 -21.87 18.69 9.22
C ASN A 137 -22.08 18.23 10.67
N ALA A 138 -21.78 16.95 10.91
CA ALA A 138 -21.82 16.32 12.21
C ALA A 138 -20.45 16.43 12.90
N SER A 139 -19.95 17.66 13.06
CA SER A 139 -18.63 17.93 13.65
C SER A 139 -18.64 19.06 14.66
N PHE A 140 -17.62 19.10 15.52
CA PHE A 140 -17.35 20.21 16.43
C PHE A 140 -16.43 21.28 15.80
N SER A 141 -16.14 21.19 14.50
CA SER A 141 -15.27 22.15 13.79
C SER A 141 -15.85 23.58 13.84
N PRO A 142 -15.01 24.60 14.06
CA PRO A 142 -15.40 26.00 13.91
C PRO A 142 -15.51 26.44 12.45
N VAL A 143 -14.86 25.73 11.52
CA VAL A 143 -14.73 26.10 10.11
C VAL A 143 -15.69 25.24 9.26
N PRO A 144 -16.50 25.84 8.37
CA PRO A 144 -17.31 25.09 7.42
C PRO A 144 -16.44 24.43 6.35
N VAL A 145 -17.01 23.48 5.61
CA VAL A 145 -16.30 22.79 4.53
C VAL A 145 -16.97 23.06 3.18
N LEU A 146 -16.17 23.31 2.15
CA LEU A 146 -16.64 23.51 0.77
C LEU A 146 -16.85 22.18 0.04
N LYS A 147 -17.72 22.16 -0.96
CA LYS A 147 -17.93 20.98 -1.82
C LYS A 147 -16.73 20.80 -2.75
N GLY A 148 -16.15 19.60 -2.76
CA GLY A 148 -15.09 19.23 -3.69
C GLY A 148 -14.97 17.72 -3.85
N LYS A 149 -13.83 17.26 -4.41
CA LYS A 149 -13.61 15.85 -4.76
C LYS A 149 -12.57 15.14 -3.89
N LEU A 150 -11.91 15.85 -2.99
CA LEU A 150 -10.90 15.29 -2.09
C LEU A 150 -11.57 14.70 -0.84
N ALA A 151 -11.26 13.48 -0.44
CA ALA A 151 -11.62 12.98 0.88
C ALA A 151 -10.45 13.19 1.84
N PHE A 152 -10.75 13.55 3.09
CA PHE A 152 -9.76 13.64 4.16
C PHE A 152 -10.11 12.71 5.31
N ILE A 153 -9.14 11.92 5.75
CA ILE A 153 -9.24 11.02 6.89
C ILE A 153 -8.12 11.35 7.87
N SER A 154 -8.42 11.50 9.15
CA SER A 154 -7.40 11.75 10.17
C SER A 154 -7.74 11.15 11.50
N GLN A 155 -6.73 10.57 12.16
CA GLN A 155 -6.82 10.14 13.56
C GLN A 155 -6.66 11.33 14.55
N SER A 156 -6.16 12.49 14.08
CA SER A 156 -5.92 13.66 14.93
C SER A 156 -6.94 14.79 14.71
N ALA A 157 -7.67 15.13 15.78
CA ALA A 157 -8.60 16.26 15.77
C ALA A 157 -7.88 17.62 15.62
N ALA A 158 -6.66 17.76 16.16
CA ALA A 158 -5.88 18.99 16.06
C ALA A 158 -5.43 19.23 14.62
N VAL A 159 -4.84 18.22 13.97
CA VAL A 159 -4.43 18.28 12.57
C VAL A 159 -5.63 18.51 11.65
N SER A 160 -6.76 17.87 11.95
CA SER A 160 -8.01 18.07 11.23
C SER A 160 -8.46 19.53 11.21
N ASN A 161 -8.49 20.20 12.36
CA ASN A 161 -8.88 21.62 12.43
C ASN A 161 -7.92 22.52 11.67
N THR A 162 -6.60 22.27 11.77
CA THR A 162 -5.58 23.04 11.04
C THR A 162 -5.76 22.91 9.52
N ILE A 163 -6.07 21.71 9.03
CA ILE A 163 -6.28 21.48 7.60
C ILE A 163 -7.57 22.13 7.10
N LEU A 164 -8.66 22.08 7.88
CA LEU A 164 -9.91 22.78 7.52
C LEU A 164 -9.71 24.29 7.42
N ASP A 165 -9.02 24.88 8.40
CA ASP A 165 -8.75 26.32 8.41
C ASP A 165 -7.89 26.73 7.20
N TRP A 166 -6.82 25.97 6.92
CA TRP A 166 -5.98 26.19 5.75
C TRP A 166 -6.75 26.04 4.42
N ALA A 167 -7.58 25.01 4.29
CA ALA A 167 -8.33 24.72 3.07
C ALA A 167 -9.33 25.84 2.74
N GLN A 168 -9.91 26.47 3.77
CA GLN A 168 -10.83 27.59 3.60
C GLN A 168 -10.15 28.81 2.96
N GLN A 169 -8.90 29.11 3.33
CA GLN A 169 -8.13 30.19 2.71
C GLN A 169 -7.81 29.92 1.22
N ARG A 170 -7.70 28.64 0.84
CA ARG A 170 -7.34 28.18 -0.51
C ARG A 170 -8.54 27.80 -1.38
N ALA A 171 -9.76 27.94 -0.86
CA ALA A 171 -10.99 27.50 -1.52
C ALA A 171 -10.97 26.01 -1.95
N ILE A 172 -10.28 25.17 -1.17
CA ILE A 172 -10.22 23.72 -1.43
C ILE A 172 -11.45 23.06 -0.82
N GLY A 173 -12.21 22.34 -1.65
CA GLY A 173 -13.39 21.60 -1.23
C GLY A 173 -13.13 20.11 -0.98
N PHE A 174 -13.94 19.53 -0.10
CA PHE A 174 -13.87 18.11 0.22
C PHE A 174 -15.15 17.37 -0.21
N SER A 175 -15.01 16.08 -0.46
CA SER A 175 -16.10 15.13 -0.66
C SER A 175 -16.59 14.61 0.69
N TYR A 176 -15.64 14.16 1.52
CA TYR A 176 -15.82 13.80 2.92
C TYR A 176 -14.63 14.31 3.74
N PHE A 177 -14.88 14.70 4.98
CA PHE A 177 -13.87 15.06 5.95
C PHE A 177 -14.20 14.31 7.25
N ILE A 178 -13.37 13.31 7.57
CA ILE A 178 -13.68 12.32 8.61
C ILE A 178 -12.52 12.33 9.61
N ALA A 179 -12.82 12.72 10.85
CA ALA A 179 -11.89 12.56 11.96
C ALA A 179 -12.26 11.30 12.73
N LEU A 180 -11.36 10.34 12.81
CA LEU A 180 -11.61 9.06 13.48
C LEU A 180 -11.45 9.15 15.00
N GLY A 181 -10.60 10.07 15.48
CA GLY A 181 -10.20 10.09 16.89
C GLY A 181 -9.43 8.82 17.23
N SER A 182 -9.80 8.17 18.34
CA SER A 182 -9.13 6.95 18.81
C SER A 182 -9.41 5.68 17.98
N SER A 183 -10.25 5.74 16.93
CA SER A 183 -10.57 4.59 16.05
C SER A 183 -10.94 3.31 16.81
N ALA A 184 -11.81 3.37 17.83
CA ALA A 184 -12.08 2.21 18.67
C ALA A 184 -12.90 1.09 17.98
N ASP A 185 -13.65 1.42 16.93
CA ASP A 185 -14.44 0.45 16.16
C ASP A 185 -14.39 0.74 14.65
N ILE A 186 -14.84 1.93 14.23
CA ILE A 186 -14.67 2.36 12.83
C ILE A 186 -13.23 2.84 12.65
N ASP A 187 -12.51 2.21 11.74
CA ASP A 187 -11.11 2.52 11.45
C ASP A 187 -10.89 2.87 9.97
N ILE A 188 -9.63 3.16 9.62
CA ILE A 188 -9.24 3.68 8.30
C ILE A 188 -9.64 2.73 7.18
N ASP A 189 -9.48 1.41 7.37
CA ASP A 189 -9.81 0.39 6.38
C ASP A 189 -11.30 0.41 6.00
N ASP A 190 -12.20 0.54 6.98
CA ASP A 190 -13.64 0.67 6.74
C ASP A 190 -13.97 1.89 5.86
N ILE A 191 -13.34 3.03 6.15
CA ILE A 191 -13.55 4.28 5.41
C ILE A 191 -12.97 4.20 4.00
N LEU A 192 -11.76 3.64 3.85
CA LEU A 192 -11.12 3.46 2.55
C LEU A 192 -11.97 2.59 1.62
N ASP A 193 -12.60 1.54 2.15
CA ASP A 193 -13.49 0.67 1.37
C ASP A 193 -14.73 1.39 0.85
N PHE A 194 -15.35 2.20 1.70
CA PHE A 194 -16.47 3.02 1.28
C PHE A 194 -16.04 4.04 0.22
N LEU A 195 -14.94 4.74 0.50
CA LEU A 195 -14.42 5.75 -0.40
C LEU A 195 -13.94 5.15 -1.71
N ALA A 196 -13.48 3.90 -1.77
CA ALA A 196 -13.10 3.23 -3.02
C ALA A 196 -14.24 3.20 -4.04
N ARG A 197 -15.48 3.05 -3.57
CA ARG A 197 -16.70 2.92 -4.40
C ARG A 197 -17.44 4.24 -4.63
N ASP A 198 -17.18 5.26 -3.81
CA ASP A 198 -17.90 6.54 -3.89
C ASP A 198 -17.53 7.35 -5.15
N SER A 199 -18.51 7.74 -5.96
CA SER A 199 -18.23 8.45 -7.21
C SER A 199 -17.90 9.94 -7.04
N LYS A 200 -18.11 10.53 -5.85
CA LYS A 200 -17.84 11.94 -5.56
C LYS A 200 -16.41 12.17 -5.11
N THR A 201 -15.77 11.16 -4.52
CA THR A 201 -14.36 11.19 -4.13
C THR A 201 -13.45 10.79 -5.31
N SER A 202 -12.52 11.66 -5.68
CA SER A 202 -11.49 11.38 -6.70
C SER A 202 -10.10 11.15 -6.13
N ALA A 203 -9.79 11.69 -4.95
CA ALA A 203 -8.51 11.52 -4.27
C ALA A 203 -8.73 11.43 -2.75
N ILE A 204 -7.82 10.78 -2.04
CA ILE A 204 -7.89 10.59 -0.58
C ILE A 204 -6.62 11.12 0.06
N LEU A 205 -6.75 11.98 1.06
CA LEU A 205 -5.67 12.39 1.93
C LEU A 205 -5.87 11.74 3.31
N LEU A 206 -4.86 11.00 3.74
CA LEU A 206 -4.83 10.23 4.98
C LEU A 206 -3.75 10.79 5.91
N TYR A 207 -4.16 11.22 7.10
CA TYR A 207 -3.25 11.45 8.21
C TYR A 207 -3.28 10.23 9.13
N LEU A 208 -2.14 9.54 9.19
CA LEU A 208 -1.97 8.25 9.84
C LEU A 208 -1.04 8.41 11.05
N GLU A 209 -1.53 8.00 12.22
CA GLU A 209 -0.74 7.85 13.44
C GLU A 209 -0.41 6.36 13.63
N HIS A 210 -1.41 5.49 13.63
CA HIS A 210 -1.24 4.05 13.84
C HIS A 210 -2.17 3.19 12.98
N ILE A 211 -1.81 1.92 12.83
CA ILE A 211 -2.63 0.89 12.18
C ILE A 211 -2.92 -0.22 13.20
N HIS A 212 -4.19 -0.57 13.39
CA HIS A 212 -4.58 -1.68 14.28
C HIS A 212 -4.44 -3.06 13.62
N ASP A 213 -4.86 -3.18 12.36
CA ASP A 213 -4.82 -4.42 11.58
C ASP A 213 -4.16 -4.14 10.23
N ALA A 214 -2.88 -4.52 10.12
CA ALA A 214 -2.09 -4.30 8.91
C ALA A 214 -2.70 -5.00 7.69
N ARG A 215 -3.26 -6.21 7.86
CA ARG A 215 -3.80 -6.99 6.73
C ARG A 215 -5.05 -6.33 6.16
N ARG A 216 -5.97 -5.90 7.03
CA ARG A 216 -7.16 -5.17 6.59
C ARG A 216 -6.83 -3.83 5.98
N PHE A 217 -5.91 -3.07 6.60
CA PHE A 217 -5.44 -1.81 6.04
C PHE A 217 -4.84 -2.01 4.64
N MET A 218 -3.92 -2.96 4.47
CA MET A 218 -3.29 -3.25 3.18
C MET A 218 -4.32 -3.66 2.13
N SER A 219 -5.29 -4.49 2.50
CA SER A 219 -6.37 -4.92 1.62
C SER A 219 -7.25 -3.74 1.15
N ALA A 220 -7.74 -2.92 2.09
CA ALA A 220 -8.58 -1.75 1.79
C ALA A 220 -7.80 -0.67 1.01
N ALA A 221 -6.57 -0.38 1.42
CA ALA A 221 -5.71 0.60 0.78
C ALA A 221 -5.34 0.21 -0.66
N ARG A 222 -5.01 -1.06 -0.90
CA ARG A 222 -4.76 -1.60 -2.26
C ARG A 222 -6.02 -1.53 -3.13
N SER A 223 -7.19 -1.79 -2.56
CA SER A 223 -8.46 -1.71 -3.30
C SER A 223 -8.76 -0.27 -3.72
N ALA A 224 -8.65 0.68 -2.79
CA ALA A 224 -8.90 2.09 -3.03
C ALA A 224 -7.84 2.72 -3.98
N SER A 225 -6.57 2.37 -3.81
CA SER A 225 -5.46 2.97 -4.56
C SER A 225 -5.45 2.62 -6.05
N ARG A 226 -6.08 1.52 -6.48
CA ARG A 226 -6.22 1.14 -7.90
C ARG A 226 -6.95 2.18 -8.75
N ASN A 227 -7.87 2.90 -8.14
CA ASN A 227 -8.76 3.82 -8.84
C ASN A 227 -8.60 5.26 -8.35
N LYS A 228 -8.01 5.47 -7.16
CA LYS A 228 -7.94 6.78 -6.51
C LYS A 228 -6.55 7.01 -5.95
N PRO A 229 -5.89 8.15 -6.24
CA PRO A 229 -4.67 8.51 -5.55
C PRO A 229 -4.92 8.70 -4.05
N ILE A 230 -4.04 8.11 -3.25
CA ILE A 230 -4.07 8.20 -1.79
C ILE A 230 -2.74 8.72 -1.30
N LEU A 231 -2.79 9.83 -0.57
CA LEU A 231 -1.64 10.46 0.05
C LEU A 231 -1.66 10.23 1.54
N VAL A 232 -0.50 9.93 2.11
CA VAL A 232 -0.34 9.57 3.50
C VAL A 232 0.67 10.50 4.17
N VAL A 233 0.25 11.11 5.28
CA VAL A 233 1.14 11.77 6.23
C VAL A 233 1.25 10.87 7.45
N LYS A 234 2.43 10.30 7.70
CA LYS A 234 2.73 9.49 8.89
C LYS A 234 3.49 10.32 9.92
N SER A 235 2.90 10.48 11.11
CA SER A 235 3.57 10.99 12.32
C SER A 235 4.24 9.84 13.08
N GLY A 236 4.94 10.09 14.19
CA GLY A 236 5.52 8.99 15.00
C GLY A 236 6.60 8.17 14.27
N ARG A 237 7.60 8.83 13.67
CA ARG A 237 8.65 8.16 12.87
C ARG A 237 9.76 7.52 13.70
N THR A 238 10.01 8.09 14.87
CA THR A 238 10.99 7.56 15.81
C THR A 238 10.25 6.89 16.95
N GLN A 239 10.88 5.90 17.59
CA GLN A 239 10.28 5.23 18.75
C GLN A 239 9.87 6.23 19.85
N ARG A 240 10.70 7.25 20.08
CA ARG A 240 10.39 8.32 21.04
C ARG A 240 9.14 9.12 20.68
N ALA A 241 8.90 9.36 19.39
CA ALA A 241 7.70 10.04 18.93
C ALA A 241 6.45 9.15 19.05
N GLN A 242 6.56 7.85 18.79
CA GLN A 242 5.47 6.87 18.96
C GLN A 242 5.05 6.73 20.42
N LEU A 243 6.01 6.78 21.35
CA LEU A 243 5.72 6.75 22.79
C LEU A 243 4.93 7.99 23.27
N LEU A 244 5.05 9.14 22.59
CA LEU A 244 4.27 10.34 22.93
C LEU A 244 2.78 10.19 22.58
N THR A 245 2.46 9.39 21.57
CA THR A 245 1.09 9.12 21.13
C THR A 245 0.52 7.85 21.77
N GLY A 246 1.28 7.16 22.63
CA GLY A 246 0.86 5.92 23.28
C GLY A 246 0.80 4.73 22.33
N GLU A 247 1.52 4.79 21.20
CA GLU A 247 1.50 3.78 20.16
C GLU A 247 2.38 2.57 20.50
N ILE A 248 2.04 1.42 19.91
CA ILE A 248 2.89 0.23 19.90
C ILE A 248 4.13 0.56 19.05
N PRO A 249 5.35 0.39 19.59
CA PRO A 249 6.57 0.63 18.83
C PRO A 249 6.62 -0.23 17.56
N SER A 250 6.84 0.43 16.42
CA SER A 250 6.94 -0.20 15.10
C SER A 250 7.97 0.51 14.25
N LEU A 251 8.55 -0.22 13.29
CA LEU A 251 9.60 0.28 12.42
C LEU A 251 9.00 1.23 11.36
N ASP A 252 9.45 2.49 11.29
CA ASP A 252 8.98 3.45 10.29
C ASP A 252 9.29 3.00 8.85
N ILE A 253 10.39 2.28 8.68
CA ILE A 253 10.79 1.59 7.46
C ILE A 253 9.75 0.52 7.02
N ALA A 254 9.07 -0.14 7.97
CA ALA A 254 8.00 -1.09 7.66
C ALA A 254 6.74 -0.34 7.17
N TYR A 255 6.43 0.83 7.74
CA TYR A 255 5.38 1.72 7.21
C TYR A 255 5.70 2.18 5.79
N ASP A 256 6.94 2.57 5.50
CA ASP A 256 7.36 2.95 4.14
C ASP A 256 7.16 1.81 3.14
N ALA A 257 7.61 0.60 3.51
CA ALA A 257 7.40 -0.59 2.70
C ALA A 257 5.91 -0.88 2.49
N ALA A 258 5.08 -0.78 3.54
CA ALA A 258 3.64 -0.99 3.46
C ALA A 258 2.93 0.02 2.55
N ILE A 259 3.21 1.32 2.72
CA ILE A 259 2.62 2.41 1.94
C ILE A 259 2.97 2.25 0.46
N GLN A 260 4.24 2.01 0.14
CA GLN A 260 4.70 1.78 -1.24
C GLN A 260 4.00 0.55 -1.83
N ARG A 261 3.95 -0.54 -1.06
CA ARG A 261 3.33 -1.81 -1.46
C ARG A 261 1.81 -1.73 -1.63
N ALA A 262 1.16 -0.81 -0.92
CA ALA A 262 -0.26 -0.52 -1.07
C ALA A 262 -0.56 0.45 -2.23
N GLY A 263 0.45 0.96 -2.95
CA GLY A 263 0.27 1.91 -4.04
C GLY A 263 -0.04 3.34 -3.57
N LEU A 264 0.22 3.64 -2.31
CA LEU A 264 -0.01 4.95 -1.68
C LEU A 264 1.23 5.83 -1.85
N LEU A 265 1.07 7.14 -1.66
CA LEU A 265 2.18 8.10 -1.65
C LEU A 265 2.37 8.66 -0.25
N ARG A 266 3.56 8.47 0.35
CA ARG A 266 3.93 9.15 1.59
C ARG A 266 4.51 10.52 1.29
N VAL A 267 4.04 11.54 2.01
CA VAL A 267 4.64 12.88 2.01
C VAL A 267 5.29 13.18 3.35
N GLN A 268 6.34 14.00 3.35
CA GLN A 268 7.20 14.16 4.51
C GLN A 268 6.66 15.11 5.56
N ASP A 269 5.91 16.14 5.15
CA ASP A 269 5.39 17.13 6.08
C ASP A 269 4.08 17.75 5.57
N THR A 270 3.51 18.63 6.38
CA THR A 270 2.26 19.32 6.05
C THR A 270 2.41 20.24 4.84
N HIS A 271 3.60 20.80 4.58
CA HIS A 271 3.81 21.70 3.43
C HIS A 271 3.83 20.90 2.11
N GLU A 272 4.53 19.76 2.10
CA GLU A 272 4.47 18.80 0.99
C GLU A 272 3.05 18.27 0.80
N MET A 273 2.34 17.95 1.88
CA MET A 273 0.94 17.54 1.83
C MET A 273 0.06 18.57 1.13
N PHE A 274 0.15 19.84 1.51
CA PHE A 274 -0.64 20.92 0.90
C PHE A 274 -0.36 21.07 -0.59
N SER A 275 0.92 21.08 -0.97
CA SER A 275 1.34 21.15 -2.37
C SER A 275 0.80 19.96 -3.15
N ALA A 276 0.88 18.76 -2.58
CA ALA A 276 0.43 17.53 -3.21
C ALA A 276 -1.11 17.46 -3.32
N VAL A 277 -1.85 18.01 -2.36
CA VAL A 277 -3.32 18.14 -2.45
C VAL A 277 -3.73 19.02 -3.64
N GLU A 278 -3.08 20.17 -3.83
CA GLU A 278 -3.32 21.02 -5.00
C GLU A 278 -3.01 20.24 -6.29
N THR A 279 -1.90 19.50 -6.31
CA THR A 279 -1.54 18.63 -7.44
C THR A 279 -2.63 17.61 -7.75
N LEU A 280 -3.07 16.80 -6.78
CA LEU A 280 -4.07 15.76 -7.03
C LEU A 280 -5.44 16.29 -7.42
N THR A 281 -5.79 17.48 -6.93
CA THR A 281 -7.12 18.06 -7.16
C THR A 281 -7.24 18.56 -8.59
N PHE A 282 -6.14 19.09 -9.16
CA PHE A 282 -6.15 19.78 -10.46
C PHE A 282 -5.36 19.06 -11.56
N MET A 283 -4.33 18.28 -11.22
CA MET A 283 -3.41 17.68 -12.18
C MET A 283 -4.01 16.43 -12.84
N LYS A 284 -3.75 16.29 -14.14
CA LYS A 284 -4.17 15.12 -14.93
C LYS A 284 -3.24 13.92 -14.65
N PRO A 285 -3.71 12.68 -14.88
CA PRO A 285 -2.86 11.50 -14.77
C PRO A 285 -1.63 11.59 -15.69
N LEU A 286 -0.44 11.33 -15.13
CA LEU A 286 0.80 11.29 -15.88
C LEU A 286 0.84 10.08 -16.83
N ARG A 287 1.16 10.34 -18.11
CA ARG A 287 1.41 9.30 -19.12
C ARG A 287 2.86 8.81 -19.10
N GLY A 288 3.78 9.68 -18.71
CA GLY A 288 5.19 9.37 -18.53
C GLY A 288 5.84 10.29 -17.49
N GLU A 289 7.16 10.29 -17.46
CA GLU A 289 7.95 10.98 -16.42
C GLU A 289 8.95 12.00 -17.00
N ARG A 290 8.90 12.27 -18.32
CA ARG A 290 9.79 13.22 -19.00
C ARG A 290 9.24 14.64 -18.89
N LEU A 291 9.98 15.53 -18.23
CA LEU A 291 9.60 16.92 -17.99
C LEU A 291 10.28 17.87 -18.98
N ALA A 292 9.49 18.72 -19.63
CA ALA A 292 9.95 19.91 -20.33
C ALA A 292 9.69 21.16 -19.47
N MET A 293 10.58 22.15 -19.55
CA MET A 293 10.47 23.40 -18.80
C MET A 293 10.62 24.62 -19.70
N ILE A 294 9.82 25.66 -19.45
CA ILE A 294 9.96 27.00 -20.04
C ILE A 294 10.14 27.98 -18.90
N SER A 295 11.10 28.91 -18.98
CA SER A 295 11.33 29.94 -17.97
C SER A 295 11.72 31.27 -18.60
N ASN A 296 11.35 32.41 -18.03
CA ASN A 296 11.94 33.73 -18.37
C ASN A 296 13.17 34.08 -17.51
N GLY A 297 13.83 33.09 -16.93
CA GLY A 297 15.05 33.29 -16.17
C GLY A 297 15.80 31.99 -15.94
N ALA A 298 17.11 32.02 -16.19
CA ALA A 298 18.00 30.88 -16.00
C ALA A 298 18.04 30.38 -14.56
N ALA A 299 18.10 31.27 -13.55
CA ALA A 299 18.24 30.85 -12.15
C ALA A 299 17.03 30.05 -11.61
N PRO A 300 15.77 30.49 -11.78
CA PRO A 300 14.60 29.68 -11.44
C PRO A 300 14.56 28.33 -12.15
N ALA A 301 14.98 28.27 -13.42
CA ALA A 301 15.04 27.03 -14.18
C ALA A 301 16.13 26.08 -13.64
N ALA A 302 17.29 26.61 -13.25
CA ALA A 302 18.36 25.84 -12.61
C ALA A 302 17.91 25.28 -11.26
N MET A 303 17.20 26.06 -10.44
CA MET A 303 16.64 25.60 -9.17
C MET A 303 15.64 24.44 -9.36
N ALA A 304 14.77 24.54 -10.37
CA ALA A 304 13.88 23.44 -10.74
C ALA A 304 14.65 22.19 -11.18
N LEU A 305 15.74 22.37 -11.93
CA LEU A 305 16.56 21.27 -12.43
C LEU A 305 17.33 20.55 -11.31
N ASP A 306 17.92 21.31 -10.39
CA ASP A 306 18.60 20.78 -9.20
C ASP A 306 17.65 19.93 -8.36
N GLU A 307 16.44 20.44 -8.11
CA GLU A 307 15.40 19.72 -7.38
C GLU A 307 14.95 18.45 -8.12
N LEU A 308 14.82 18.51 -9.45
CA LEU A 308 14.43 17.36 -10.28
C LEU A 308 15.49 16.25 -10.15
N PHE A 309 16.77 16.57 -10.25
CA PHE A 309 17.84 15.59 -10.13
C PHE A 309 18.02 15.08 -8.70
N ARG A 310 17.85 15.94 -7.69
CA ARG A 310 17.85 15.53 -6.28
C ARG A 310 16.79 14.46 -6.01
N ARG A 311 15.61 14.57 -6.63
CA ARG A 311 14.51 13.58 -6.55
C ARG A 311 14.56 12.51 -7.64
N GLN A 312 15.61 12.45 -8.46
CA GLN A 312 15.80 11.44 -9.51
C GLN A 312 14.67 11.45 -10.57
N GLY A 313 14.20 12.64 -10.93
CA GLY A 313 13.29 12.87 -12.06
C GLY A 313 14.01 12.81 -13.40
N LYS A 314 13.23 12.75 -14.50
CA LYS A 314 13.76 12.70 -15.87
C LYS A 314 13.43 13.98 -16.63
N ILE A 315 14.45 14.58 -17.22
CA ILE A 315 14.28 15.69 -18.15
C ILE A 315 14.01 15.15 -19.56
N ALA A 316 13.18 15.84 -20.33
CA ALA A 316 12.90 15.49 -21.72
C ALA A 316 14.07 15.89 -22.63
N GLU A 317 14.46 14.99 -23.52
CA GLU A 317 15.40 15.30 -24.61
C GLU A 317 14.60 15.79 -25.82
N LEU A 318 14.86 17.02 -26.26
CA LEU A 318 14.17 17.63 -27.40
C LEU A 318 14.72 17.08 -28.71
N SER A 319 13.84 16.57 -29.57
CA SER A 319 14.16 16.06 -30.90
C SER A 319 14.62 17.18 -31.84
N ASP A 320 15.26 16.81 -32.94
CA ASP A 320 15.71 17.77 -33.95
C ASP A 320 14.54 18.53 -34.59
N GLU A 321 13.37 17.88 -34.73
CA GLU A 321 12.14 18.52 -35.22
C GLU A 321 11.66 19.61 -34.26
N THR A 322 11.59 19.30 -32.96
CA THR A 322 11.19 20.28 -31.93
C THR A 322 12.18 21.43 -31.85
N ARG A 323 13.49 21.14 -31.95
CA ARG A 323 14.55 22.16 -31.99
C ARG A 323 14.36 23.08 -33.19
N SER A 324 14.13 22.54 -34.38
CA SER A 324 13.91 23.32 -35.61
C SER A 324 12.65 24.20 -35.54
N ALA A 325 11.55 23.68 -34.99
CA ALA A 325 10.32 24.45 -34.78
C ALA A 325 10.56 25.64 -33.83
N LEU A 326 11.31 25.41 -32.74
CA LEU A 326 11.66 26.47 -31.78
C LEU A 326 12.61 27.51 -32.37
N THR A 327 13.62 27.11 -33.16
CA THR A 327 14.51 28.04 -33.87
C THR A 327 13.76 28.92 -34.86
N THR A 328 12.65 28.45 -35.43
CA THR A 328 11.86 29.25 -36.39
C THR A 328 11.08 30.38 -35.70
N VAL A 329 10.71 30.20 -34.43
CA VAL A 329 9.85 31.15 -33.68
C VAL A 329 10.60 31.99 -32.65
N LEU A 330 11.82 31.57 -32.27
CA LEU A 330 12.70 32.29 -31.36
C LEU A 330 13.85 32.95 -32.13
N PRO A 331 14.44 34.04 -31.60
CA PRO A 331 15.59 34.69 -32.24
C PRO A 331 16.81 33.76 -32.40
N ASP A 332 17.62 33.98 -33.43
CA ASP A 332 18.75 33.11 -33.83
C ASP A 332 19.84 32.92 -32.75
N ASP A 333 19.91 33.81 -31.76
CA ASP A 333 20.91 33.77 -30.69
C ASP A 333 20.48 32.92 -29.46
N PHE A 334 19.31 32.28 -29.51
CA PHE A 334 18.82 31.43 -28.43
C PHE A 334 19.40 30.01 -28.47
N ALA A 335 19.90 29.56 -27.33
CA ALA A 335 20.29 28.16 -27.15
C ALA A 335 19.04 27.31 -26.85
N ILE A 336 18.60 26.51 -27.83
CA ILE A 336 17.44 25.62 -27.66
C ILE A 336 17.84 24.38 -26.86
N ASN A 337 17.61 24.45 -25.55
CA ASN A 337 17.83 23.38 -24.59
C ASN A 337 16.58 23.15 -23.73
N ASN A 338 16.62 22.12 -22.88
CA ASN A 338 15.63 21.92 -21.83
C ASN A 338 16.37 22.00 -20.48
N PRO A 339 16.04 22.97 -19.60
CA PRO A 339 15.00 23.99 -19.72
C PRO A 339 15.18 25.00 -20.87
N LEU A 340 14.05 25.46 -21.44
CA LEU A 340 14.02 26.53 -22.44
C LEU A 340 14.00 27.89 -21.72
N ASP A 341 15.12 28.62 -21.79
CA ASP A 341 15.25 29.96 -21.21
C ASP A 341 14.85 31.04 -22.22
N LEU A 342 13.73 31.71 -21.95
CA LEU A 342 13.19 32.84 -22.71
C LEU A 342 13.86 34.17 -22.36
N ARG A 343 14.78 34.19 -21.38
CA ARG A 343 15.47 35.37 -20.85
C ARG A 343 14.55 36.38 -20.15
N ASP A 344 15.13 37.38 -19.51
CA ASP A 344 14.44 38.37 -18.68
C ASP A 344 13.59 39.37 -19.48
N ASP A 345 13.94 39.61 -20.74
CA ASP A 345 13.20 40.45 -21.69
C ASP A 345 12.02 39.73 -22.35
N ALA A 346 11.70 38.49 -21.93
CA ALA A 346 10.60 37.72 -22.50
C ALA A 346 9.28 38.52 -22.50
N THR A 347 8.64 38.57 -23.66
CA THR A 347 7.30 39.16 -23.84
C THR A 347 6.23 38.09 -23.70
N VAL A 348 4.98 38.51 -23.51
CA VAL A 348 3.83 37.60 -23.46
C VAL A 348 3.74 36.75 -24.74
N ASP A 349 3.94 37.34 -25.91
CA ASP A 349 3.87 36.61 -27.18
C ASP A 349 5.00 35.58 -27.32
N ARG A 350 6.20 35.84 -26.78
CA ARG A 350 7.32 34.87 -26.76
C ARG A 350 6.97 33.64 -25.92
N TYR A 351 6.27 33.81 -24.80
CA TYR A 351 5.74 32.68 -24.04
C TYR A 351 4.76 31.84 -24.86
N ILE A 352 3.84 32.49 -25.59
CA ILE A 352 2.82 31.78 -26.36
C ILE A 352 3.41 31.03 -27.55
N THR A 353 4.36 31.62 -28.29
CA THR A 353 5.01 30.95 -29.42
C THR A 353 5.83 29.73 -28.97
N ALA A 354 6.63 29.88 -27.90
CA ALA A 354 7.39 28.78 -27.31
C ALA A 354 6.47 27.69 -26.74
N LEU A 355 5.38 28.08 -26.06
CA LEU A 355 4.38 27.16 -25.52
C LEU A 355 3.72 26.35 -26.64
N ASN A 356 3.28 26.99 -27.73
CA ASN A 356 2.64 26.28 -28.83
C ASN A 356 3.58 25.27 -29.51
N ALA A 357 4.84 25.65 -29.75
CA ALA A 357 5.83 24.73 -30.32
C ALA A 357 6.07 23.49 -29.43
N LEU A 358 6.11 23.68 -28.11
CA LEU A 358 6.21 22.55 -27.17
C LEU A 358 4.89 21.77 -27.08
N LEU A 359 3.73 22.42 -27.15
CA LEU A 359 2.45 21.74 -27.20
C LEU A 359 2.27 20.91 -28.49
N ASP A 360 3.01 21.16 -29.56
CA ASP A 360 2.99 20.29 -30.76
C ASP A 360 3.93 19.06 -30.60
N SER A 361 5.00 19.19 -29.82
CA SER A 361 6.06 18.18 -29.66
C SER A 361 5.67 16.95 -28.85
N HIS A 362 6.08 15.75 -29.30
CA HIS A 362 5.87 14.47 -28.62
C HIS A 362 6.99 14.03 -27.64
N ASP A 363 7.97 14.90 -27.41
CA ASP A 363 9.20 14.56 -26.70
C ASP A 363 9.05 14.54 -25.17
N HIS A 364 7.97 15.12 -24.65
CA HIS A 364 7.73 15.24 -23.21
C HIS A 364 6.33 14.80 -22.81
N ASP A 365 6.22 14.41 -21.54
CA ASP A 365 4.98 13.90 -20.94
C ASP A 365 4.34 14.93 -19.99
N ALA A 366 5.13 15.90 -19.52
CA ALA A 366 4.70 17.02 -18.71
C ALA A 366 5.45 18.31 -19.06
N LEU A 367 4.80 19.46 -18.85
CA LEU A 367 5.34 20.78 -19.13
C LEU A 367 5.21 21.68 -17.89
N LEU A 368 6.34 22.20 -17.42
CA LEU A 368 6.43 23.22 -16.37
C LEU A 368 6.69 24.58 -17.00
N ILE A 369 5.80 25.53 -16.75
CA ILE A 369 6.01 26.93 -17.13
C ILE A 369 6.44 27.69 -15.87
N ILE A 370 7.55 28.41 -15.94
CA ILE A 370 8.13 29.19 -14.85
C ILE A 370 8.08 30.66 -15.24
N HIS A 371 7.54 31.49 -14.36
CA HIS A 371 7.48 32.93 -14.55
C HIS A 371 8.04 33.65 -13.33
N SER A 372 9.08 34.45 -13.57
CA SER A 372 9.59 35.43 -12.62
C SER A 372 9.02 36.82 -12.90
N PRO A 373 8.74 37.63 -11.87
CA PRO A 373 8.22 38.98 -12.04
C PRO A 373 9.08 39.81 -13.02
N ALA A 374 8.47 40.22 -14.13
CA ALA A 374 9.12 41.00 -15.17
C ALA A 374 8.21 42.14 -15.64
N ALA A 375 8.79 43.27 -16.03
CA ALA A 375 8.04 44.42 -16.54
C ALA A 375 7.49 44.18 -17.95
N THR A 376 8.22 43.43 -18.78
CA THR A 376 7.89 43.09 -20.19
C THR A 376 6.82 42.01 -20.33
N ALA A 377 6.58 41.23 -19.27
CA ALA A 377 5.55 40.19 -19.20
C ALA A 377 4.82 40.26 -17.85
N PRO A 378 3.82 41.15 -17.72
CA PRO A 378 3.01 41.25 -16.50
C PRO A 378 2.35 39.90 -16.18
N GLY A 379 2.46 39.45 -14.92
CA GLY A 379 2.07 38.07 -14.56
C GLY A 379 0.59 37.75 -14.85
N GLN A 380 -0.32 38.70 -14.61
CA GLN A 380 -1.76 38.52 -14.84
C GLN A 380 -2.10 38.38 -16.33
N GLU A 381 -1.60 39.30 -17.17
CA GLU A 381 -1.83 39.26 -18.62
C GLU A 381 -1.24 37.98 -19.23
N THR A 382 -0.01 37.64 -18.85
CA THR A 382 0.68 36.42 -19.26
C THR A 382 -0.15 35.17 -18.90
N ALA A 383 -0.69 35.11 -17.67
CA ALA A 383 -1.50 33.99 -17.22
C ALA A 383 -2.77 33.82 -18.07
N VAL A 384 -3.51 34.90 -18.35
CA VAL A 384 -4.73 34.84 -19.17
C VAL A 384 -4.43 34.30 -20.57
N ARG A 385 -3.37 34.80 -21.22
CA ARG A 385 -2.98 34.37 -22.56
C ARG A 385 -2.55 32.89 -22.59
N ILE A 386 -1.77 32.45 -21.60
CA ILE A 386 -1.37 31.04 -21.46
C ILE A 386 -2.59 30.13 -21.24
N ILE A 387 -3.53 30.53 -20.37
CA ILE A 387 -4.75 29.75 -20.10
C ILE A 387 -5.56 29.57 -21.39
N ASN A 388 -5.71 30.62 -22.20
CA ASN A 388 -6.44 30.54 -23.46
C ASN A 388 -5.72 29.63 -24.47
N ALA A 389 -4.40 29.78 -24.64
CA ALA A 389 -3.62 28.91 -25.52
C ALA A 389 -3.73 27.42 -25.11
N ILE A 390 -3.64 27.12 -23.81
CA ILE A 390 -3.81 25.76 -23.30
C ILE A 390 -5.21 25.22 -23.59
N ARG A 391 -6.27 26.03 -23.45
CA ARG A 391 -7.65 25.58 -23.72
C ARG A 391 -7.92 25.30 -25.19
N GLU A 392 -7.35 26.10 -26.09
CA GLU A 392 -7.56 25.98 -27.54
C GLU A 392 -6.79 24.79 -28.14
N HIS A 393 -5.64 24.44 -27.55
CA HIS A 393 -4.77 23.43 -28.12
C HIS A 393 -5.27 21.98 -27.89
N PRO A 394 -5.40 21.14 -28.93
CA PRO A 394 -5.98 19.79 -28.82
C PRO A 394 -5.18 18.86 -27.92
N ARG A 395 -3.84 18.98 -27.95
CA ARG A 395 -2.93 18.15 -27.12
C ARG A 395 -3.02 18.44 -25.63
N SER A 396 -3.46 19.63 -25.22
CA SER A 396 -3.57 20.00 -23.80
C SER A 396 -4.47 19.07 -23.02
N ARG A 397 -5.40 18.37 -23.69
CA ARG A 397 -6.25 17.33 -23.08
C ARG A 397 -5.44 16.14 -22.56
N TRP A 398 -4.29 15.87 -23.16
CA TRP A 398 -3.47 14.68 -22.99
C TRP A 398 -2.13 14.94 -22.30
N LEU A 399 -1.68 16.20 -22.25
CA LEU A 399 -0.45 16.63 -21.61
C LEU A 399 -0.70 17.14 -20.18
N THR A 400 0.21 16.85 -19.27
CA THR A 400 0.16 17.41 -17.91
C THR A 400 0.89 18.75 -17.89
N ILE A 401 0.18 19.83 -17.59
CA ILE A 401 0.73 21.19 -17.56
C ILE A 401 0.55 21.78 -16.17
N PHE A 402 1.62 22.40 -15.66
CA PHE A 402 1.61 23.06 -14.37
C PHE A 402 2.56 24.24 -14.38
N THR A 403 2.38 25.12 -13.40
CA THR A 403 2.92 26.47 -13.46
C THR A 403 3.65 26.84 -12.17
N ASN A 404 4.75 27.60 -12.26
CA ASN A 404 5.40 28.24 -11.14
C ASN A 404 5.50 29.76 -11.36
N TRP A 405 4.75 30.53 -10.58
CA TRP A 405 4.72 32.00 -10.69
C TRP A 405 5.38 32.56 -9.43
N CYS A 406 6.62 33.01 -9.56
CA CYS A 406 7.46 33.47 -8.45
C CYS A 406 6.96 34.82 -7.89
N GLY A 407 7.21 35.06 -6.60
CA GLY A 407 6.86 36.30 -5.90
C GLY A 407 5.46 36.31 -5.30
N GLU A 408 5.23 37.15 -4.28
CA GLU A 408 3.94 37.17 -3.56
C GLU A 408 3.01 38.32 -4.01
N PHE A 409 3.54 39.50 -4.33
CA PHE A 409 2.71 40.67 -4.64
C PHE A 409 2.11 40.62 -6.05
N SER A 410 2.94 40.63 -7.10
CA SER A 410 2.48 40.73 -8.51
C SER A 410 1.91 39.43 -9.08
N SER A 411 2.22 38.29 -8.44
CA SER A 411 1.90 36.95 -8.98
C SER A 411 0.68 36.30 -8.32
N GLN A 412 0.09 36.93 -7.30
CA GLN A 412 -1.07 36.38 -6.59
C GLN A 412 -2.29 36.23 -7.49
N ASP A 413 -2.62 37.27 -8.27
CA ASP A 413 -3.77 37.24 -9.19
C ASP A 413 -3.58 36.21 -10.30
N ALA A 414 -2.36 36.11 -10.85
CA ALA A 414 -2.03 35.09 -11.84
C ALA A 414 -2.24 33.67 -11.32
N ARG A 415 -1.78 33.38 -10.08
CA ARG A 415 -2.01 32.08 -9.43
C ARG A 415 -3.49 31.79 -9.19
N ARG A 416 -4.28 32.80 -8.79
CA ARG A 416 -5.73 32.66 -8.65
C ARG A 416 -6.37 32.27 -9.99
N LEU A 417 -6.00 32.94 -11.08
CA LEU A 417 -6.53 32.66 -12.43
C LEU A 417 -6.21 31.24 -12.90
N PHE A 418 -4.99 30.74 -12.67
CA PHE A 418 -4.64 29.34 -12.99
C PHE A 418 -5.47 28.35 -12.17
N SER A 419 -5.65 28.62 -10.88
CA SER A 419 -6.43 27.75 -9.98
C SER A 419 -7.91 27.69 -10.41
N GLU A 420 -8.50 28.83 -10.77
CA GLU A 420 -9.86 28.93 -11.32
C GLU A 420 -9.99 28.23 -12.68
N ALA A 421 -8.92 28.22 -13.47
CA ALA A 421 -8.85 27.49 -14.74
C ALA A 421 -8.57 25.98 -14.56
N GLY A 422 -8.33 25.51 -13.34
CA GLY A 422 -8.00 24.11 -13.03
C GLY A 422 -6.58 23.69 -13.43
N ILE A 423 -5.63 24.64 -13.49
CA ILE A 423 -4.22 24.40 -13.77
C ILE A 423 -3.43 24.51 -12.44
N PRO A 424 -2.71 23.47 -12.00
CA PRO A 424 -1.92 23.52 -10.77
C PRO A 424 -0.83 24.59 -10.85
N THR A 425 -0.72 25.43 -9.83
CA THR A 425 0.22 26.56 -9.79
C THR A 425 0.93 26.67 -8.44
N TYR A 426 2.24 26.94 -8.48
CA TYR A 426 3.11 26.91 -7.29
C TYR A 426 3.90 28.21 -7.13
N ARG A 427 4.32 28.48 -5.89
CA ARG A 427 5.08 29.67 -5.51
C ARG A 427 6.57 29.58 -5.84
N THR A 428 7.15 28.39 -5.69
CA THR A 428 8.59 28.17 -5.87
C THR A 428 8.84 27.10 -6.95
N PRO A 429 9.93 27.21 -7.74
CA PRO A 429 10.31 26.19 -8.71
C PRO A 429 10.47 24.80 -8.06
N GLU A 430 11.07 24.73 -6.88
CA GLU A 430 11.31 23.50 -6.14
C GLU A 430 10.00 22.86 -5.66
N GLY A 431 9.03 23.69 -5.25
CA GLY A 431 7.70 23.24 -4.88
C GLY A 431 6.94 22.65 -6.08
N ALA A 432 7.07 23.27 -7.25
CA ALA A 432 6.47 22.76 -8.48
C ALA A 432 7.04 21.41 -8.90
N VAL A 433 8.38 21.26 -8.83
CA VAL A 433 9.05 20.01 -9.14
C VAL A 433 8.76 18.93 -8.09
N THR A 434 8.73 19.29 -6.81
CA THR A 434 8.32 18.38 -5.72
C THR A 434 6.92 17.81 -5.98
N ALA A 435 5.96 18.67 -6.33
CA ALA A 435 4.61 18.27 -6.69
C ALA A 435 4.56 17.34 -7.93
N PHE A 436 5.35 17.63 -8.97
CA PHE A 436 5.47 16.74 -10.12
C PHE A 436 6.06 15.38 -9.74
N MET A 437 7.09 15.37 -8.89
CA MET A 437 7.74 14.14 -8.45
C MET A 437 6.83 13.27 -7.57
N HIS A 438 5.94 13.86 -6.77
CA HIS A 438 4.88 13.14 -6.07
C HIS A 438 3.99 12.32 -7.02
N MET A 439 3.62 12.89 -8.17
CA MET A 439 2.84 12.17 -9.19
C MET A 439 3.65 11.06 -9.87
N VAL A 440 4.94 11.29 -10.11
CA VAL A 440 5.86 10.28 -10.67
C VAL A 440 6.02 9.12 -9.69
N GLU A 441 6.24 9.41 -8.40
CA GLU A 441 6.34 8.42 -7.33
C GLU A 441 5.03 7.65 -7.17
N PHE A 442 3.89 8.34 -7.17
CA PHE A 442 2.57 7.70 -7.16
C PHE A 442 2.43 6.73 -8.35
N ARG A 443 2.78 7.15 -9.57
CA ARG A 443 2.76 6.26 -10.75
C ARG A 443 3.70 5.07 -10.60
N ARG A 444 4.89 5.25 -10.02
CA ARG A 444 5.84 4.16 -9.73
C ARG A 444 5.30 3.19 -8.69
N ASN A 445 4.59 3.68 -7.67
CA ASN A 445 3.95 2.86 -6.64
C ASN A 445 2.73 2.12 -7.20
N GLN A 446 1.96 2.74 -8.09
CA GLN A 446 0.86 2.08 -8.82
C GLN A 446 1.37 0.92 -9.67
N LYS A 447 2.54 1.05 -10.32
CA LYS A 447 3.19 -0.07 -11.01
C LYS A 447 3.66 -1.19 -10.08
N GLN A 448 3.93 -0.91 -8.80
CA GLN A 448 4.27 -1.94 -7.81
C GLN A 448 3.04 -2.58 -7.18
N LEU A 449 1.97 -1.81 -7.02
CA LEU A 449 0.67 -2.31 -6.60
C LEU A 449 0.22 -3.43 -7.53
N THR A 450 0.48 -3.26 -8.84
CA THR A 450 0.18 -4.24 -9.86
C THR A 450 1.04 -5.51 -9.74
N GLU A 451 2.23 -5.45 -9.16
CA GLU A 451 3.02 -6.67 -8.90
C GLU A 451 2.42 -7.44 -7.71
N THR A 452 1.70 -8.55 -7.96
CA THR A 452 1.29 -9.49 -6.90
C THR A 452 2.15 -10.76 -6.97
N PRO A 453 2.87 -11.11 -5.91
CA PRO A 453 3.87 -12.15 -5.97
C PRO A 453 3.23 -13.54 -6.07
N ALA A 454 3.57 -14.26 -7.14
CA ALA A 454 3.43 -15.71 -7.16
C ALA A 454 4.39 -16.34 -6.13
N LEU A 455 3.94 -17.41 -5.47
CA LEU A 455 4.89 -18.41 -4.97
C LEU A 455 5.60 -18.96 -6.20
N SER A 456 6.88 -18.59 -6.40
CA SER A 456 7.64 -19.12 -7.53
C SER A 456 7.76 -20.63 -7.38
N GLU A 457 7.11 -21.38 -8.27
CA GLU A 457 7.26 -22.84 -8.33
C GLU A 457 8.73 -23.22 -8.49
N GLY A 458 9.18 -24.18 -7.69
CA GLY A 458 10.48 -24.84 -7.85
C GLY A 458 11.70 -24.21 -7.13
N LEU A 459 11.53 -23.18 -6.28
CA LEU A 459 12.68 -22.58 -5.57
C LEU A 459 13.01 -23.19 -4.20
N MET A 460 12.07 -23.92 -3.58
CA MET A 460 12.32 -24.67 -2.35
C MET A 460 12.60 -26.13 -2.69
N THR A 461 13.89 -26.51 -2.64
CA THR A 461 14.32 -27.84 -3.07
C THR A 461 13.81 -28.94 -2.14
N ASN A 462 13.65 -28.67 -0.83
CA ASN A 462 13.23 -29.70 0.13
C ASN A 462 12.45 -29.16 1.35
N ARG A 463 11.17 -28.79 1.15
CA ARG A 463 10.31 -28.21 2.22
C ARG A 463 10.17 -29.11 3.45
N GLN A 464 10.02 -30.43 3.26
CA GLN A 464 9.87 -31.38 4.37
C GLN A 464 11.12 -31.40 5.27
N GLN A 465 12.31 -31.36 4.68
CA GLN A 465 13.56 -31.31 5.43
C GLN A 465 13.69 -30.04 6.26
N ILE A 466 13.24 -28.89 5.74
CA ILE A 466 13.25 -27.62 6.47
C ILE A 466 12.41 -27.73 7.74
N HIS A 467 11.16 -28.20 7.63
CA HIS A 467 10.28 -28.37 8.78
C HIS A 467 10.87 -29.33 9.81
N LEU A 468 11.39 -30.49 9.38
CA LEU A 468 12.04 -31.45 10.27
C LEU A 468 13.21 -30.85 11.06
N CYS A 469 14.05 -30.03 10.42
CA CYS A 469 15.17 -29.37 11.10
C CYS A 469 14.68 -28.36 12.17
N ILE A 470 13.67 -27.55 11.83
CA ILE A 470 13.11 -26.54 12.75
C ILE A 470 12.39 -27.21 13.92
N ASP A 471 11.57 -28.22 13.65
CA ASP A 471 10.83 -28.94 14.69
C ASP A 471 11.80 -29.67 15.64
N ASN A 472 12.86 -30.28 15.11
CA ASN A 472 13.92 -30.88 15.94
C ASN A 472 14.62 -29.84 16.82
N ALA A 473 14.96 -28.67 16.29
CA ALA A 473 15.57 -27.60 17.08
C ALA A 473 14.66 -27.15 18.24
N LEU A 474 13.38 -26.93 17.95
CA LEU A 474 12.38 -26.55 18.96
C LEU A 474 12.17 -27.66 20.00
N HIS A 475 12.14 -28.93 19.60
CA HIS A 475 12.05 -30.06 20.53
C HIS A 475 13.23 -30.15 21.51
N HIS A 476 14.42 -29.69 21.10
CA HIS A 476 15.60 -29.62 21.97
C HIS A 476 15.70 -28.29 22.75
N ASN A 477 14.65 -27.46 22.74
CA ASN A 477 14.63 -26.11 23.33
C ASN A 477 15.75 -25.20 22.81
N ASN A 478 16.26 -25.44 21.59
CA ASN A 478 17.24 -24.55 20.97
C ASN A 478 16.53 -23.46 20.16
N THR A 479 16.35 -22.29 20.78
CA THR A 479 15.62 -21.17 20.19
C THR A 479 16.52 -20.20 19.40
N VAL A 480 17.85 -20.32 19.53
CA VAL A 480 18.80 -19.47 18.80
C VAL A 480 19.82 -20.37 18.11
N LEU A 481 19.69 -20.48 16.79
CA LEU A 481 20.56 -21.31 15.97
C LEU A 481 21.73 -20.51 15.41
N ASP A 482 22.93 -21.07 15.56
CA ASP A 482 24.15 -20.52 14.98
C ASP A 482 24.37 -20.95 13.51
N THR A 483 25.44 -20.44 12.89
CA THR A 483 25.77 -20.70 11.48
C THR A 483 25.78 -22.19 11.12
N TYR A 484 26.24 -23.06 12.03
CA TYR A 484 26.29 -24.51 11.78
C TYR A 484 24.90 -25.14 11.85
N GLU A 485 24.11 -24.76 12.85
CA GLU A 485 22.76 -25.30 13.06
C GLU A 485 21.76 -24.83 11.99
N VAL A 486 22.00 -23.65 11.42
CA VAL A 486 21.20 -23.05 10.34
C VAL A 486 21.59 -23.60 8.95
N GLU A 487 22.81 -24.12 8.77
CA GLU A 487 23.33 -24.62 7.48
C GLU A 487 22.38 -25.61 6.78
N PRO A 488 21.82 -26.64 7.44
CA PRO A 488 20.90 -27.58 6.79
C PRO A 488 19.62 -26.92 6.28
N VAL A 489 19.08 -25.95 7.02
CA VAL A 489 17.85 -25.22 6.66
C VAL A 489 18.11 -24.35 5.43
N LEU A 490 19.19 -23.57 5.42
CA LEU A 490 19.53 -22.70 4.30
C LEU A 490 19.89 -23.48 3.03
N LYS A 491 20.62 -24.60 3.17
CA LYS A 491 20.90 -25.49 2.03
C LYS A 491 19.64 -26.11 1.45
N ALA A 492 18.70 -26.56 2.29
CA ALA A 492 17.41 -27.09 1.83
C ALA A 492 16.54 -26.02 1.14
N CYS A 493 16.70 -24.75 1.53
CA CYS A 493 16.14 -23.57 0.87
C CYS A 493 16.86 -23.21 -0.46
N GLY A 494 17.95 -23.90 -0.79
CA GLY A 494 18.77 -23.64 -1.98
C GLY A 494 19.72 -22.47 -1.84
N LEU A 495 19.95 -21.95 -0.64
CA LEU A 495 20.91 -20.88 -0.36
C LEU A 495 22.30 -21.46 -0.15
N ASN A 496 23.31 -20.82 -0.76
CA ASN A 496 24.69 -21.25 -0.61
C ASN A 496 25.29 -20.63 0.66
N ILE A 497 25.79 -21.49 1.54
CA ILE A 497 26.43 -21.13 2.80
C ILE A 497 27.77 -21.84 2.88
N LEU A 498 28.78 -21.14 3.40
CA LEU A 498 30.11 -21.73 3.55
C LEU A 498 30.06 -22.97 4.44
N PRO A 499 30.74 -24.07 4.04
CA PRO A 499 30.91 -25.25 4.88
C PRO A 499 31.46 -24.87 6.25
N THR A 500 30.67 -25.15 7.28
CA THR A 500 30.97 -24.81 8.66
C THR A 500 30.90 -26.08 9.49
N ARG A 501 31.85 -26.28 10.41
CA ARG A 501 31.90 -27.47 11.26
C ARG A 501 32.28 -27.08 12.68
N ILE A 502 31.76 -27.82 13.64
CA ILE A 502 32.07 -27.64 15.06
C ILE A 502 33.22 -28.58 15.41
N ALA A 503 34.22 -28.05 16.10
CA ALA A 503 35.30 -28.78 16.73
C ALA A 503 35.27 -28.59 18.24
N ARG A 504 35.42 -29.67 19.01
CA ARG A 504 35.37 -29.63 20.48
C ARG A 504 36.72 -29.46 21.15
N SER A 505 37.82 -29.73 20.43
CA SER A 505 39.19 -29.53 20.90
C SER A 505 40.09 -28.98 19.79
N PRO A 506 41.29 -28.48 20.13
CA PRO A 506 42.28 -28.07 19.13
C PRO A 506 42.65 -29.19 18.15
N GLU A 507 42.76 -30.44 18.61
CA GLU A 507 43.07 -31.61 17.75
C GLU A 507 41.92 -31.93 16.79
N ASP A 508 40.68 -31.83 17.29
CA ASP A 508 39.47 -31.98 16.49
C ASP A 508 39.39 -30.86 15.43
N ALA A 509 39.77 -29.63 15.79
CA ALA A 509 39.79 -28.49 14.87
C ALA A 509 40.76 -28.70 13.70
N VAL A 510 41.92 -29.31 13.93
CA VAL A 510 42.86 -29.70 12.86
C VAL A 510 42.27 -30.78 11.97
N THR A 511 41.65 -31.81 12.55
CA THR A 511 41.04 -32.91 11.79
C THR A 511 39.91 -32.40 10.88
N VAL A 512 39.10 -31.49 11.40
CA VAL A 512 38.03 -30.81 10.65
C VAL A 512 38.63 -29.90 9.56
N ALA A 513 39.68 -29.15 9.86
CA ALA A 513 40.36 -28.28 8.87
C ALA A 513 40.97 -29.09 7.71
N ASP A 514 41.59 -30.23 7.99
CA ASP A 514 42.13 -31.14 6.96
C ASP A 514 41.03 -31.69 6.04
N THR A 515 39.82 -31.86 6.56
CA THR A 515 38.66 -32.31 5.77
C THR A 515 38.07 -31.18 4.92
N LEU A 516 38.05 -29.94 5.44
CA LEU A 516 37.50 -28.77 4.75
C LEU A 516 38.46 -28.18 3.70
N GLY A 517 39.76 -28.33 3.90
CA GLY A 517 40.81 -27.73 3.07
C GLY A 517 41.17 -26.31 3.50
N TYR A 518 42.47 -25.97 3.36
CA TYR A 518 43.03 -24.67 3.74
C TYR A 518 42.91 -23.63 2.60
N PRO A 519 42.78 -22.32 2.89
CA PRO A 519 42.79 -21.72 4.23
C PRO A 519 41.43 -21.77 4.96
N VAL A 520 41.48 -21.86 6.29
CA VAL A 520 40.29 -21.88 7.16
C VAL A 520 40.27 -20.71 8.15
N ALA A 521 39.09 -20.43 8.70
CA ALA A 521 38.86 -19.55 9.84
C ALA A 521 38.46 -20.36 11.07
N LEU A 522 38.94 -19.93 12.23
CA LEU A 522 38.51 -20.41 13.54
C LEU A 522 37.72 -19.31 14.25
N LYS A 523 36.52 -19.63 14.74
CA LYS A 523 35.68 -18.72 15.53
C LYS A 523 35.26 -19.40 16.83
N LEU A 524 35.31 -18.67 17.95
CA LEU A 524 34.81 -19.17 19.22
C LEU A 524 33.29 -19.41 19.16
N ARG A 525 32.85 -20.54 19.74
CA ARG A 525 31.44 -20.82 20.00
C ARG A 525 31.19 -20.80 21.51
N SER A 526 30.58 -19.73 22.00
CA SER A 526 30.17 -19.61 23.40
C SER A 526 28.90 -18.76 23.49
N PRO A 527 27.86 -19.20 24.22
CA PRO A 527 26.65 -18.42 24.44
C PRO A 527 26.89 -17.19 25.34
N ASP A 528 27.91 -17.24 26.21
CA ASP A 528 28.17 -16.18 27.20
C ASP A 528 28.99 -15.02 26.62
N ILE A 529 29.48 -15.14 25.38
CA ILE A 529 30.37 -14.16 24.75
C ILE A 529 29.78 -13.73 23.40
N ALA A 530 29.04 -12.61 23.41
CA ALA A 530 28.33 -12.09 22.23
C ALA A 530 29.28 -11.52 21.16
N HIS A 531 30.25 -10.68 21.53
CA HIS A 531 31.20 -10.05 20.60
C HIS A 531 32.55 -10.78 20.56
N LYS A 532 32.62 -11.82 19.72
CA LYS A 532 33.79 -12.71 19.59
C LYS A 532 35.09 -11.98 19.21
N SER A 533 34.98 -10.84 18.54
CA SER A 533 36.13 -10.01 18.11
C SER A 533 36.82 -9.30 19.27
N GLU A 534 36.08 -8.93 20.33
CA GLU A 534 36.61 -8.17 21.47
C GLU A 534 37.60 -8.98 22.32
N ILE A 535 37.50 -10.30 22.27
CA ILE A 535 38.41 -11.25 22.95
C ILE A 535 39.41 -11.91 22.00
N GLN A 536 39.55 -11.41 20.76
CA GLN A 536 40.32 -12.04 19.69
C GLN A 536 39.91 -13.52 19.46
N GLY A 537 38.62 -13.83 19.63
CA GLY A 537 38.04 -15.16 19.46
C GLY A 537 37.81 -15.57 18.00
N VAL A 538 38.34 -14.79 17.06
CA VAL A 538 38.27 -15.05 15.62
C VAL A 538 39.69 -14.99 15.05
N MET A 539 40.11 -16.06 14.38
CA MET A 539 41.38 -16.15 13.65
C MET A 539 41.08 -16.52 12.20
N LEU A 540 41.54 -15.71 11.27
CA LEU A 540 41.24 -15.84 9.83
C LEU A 540 42.50 -16.27 9.05
N TYR A 541 42.29 -16.83 7.86
CA TYR A 541 43.37 -17.19 6.91
C TYR A 541 44.42 -18.16 7.46
N LEU A 542 44.02 -19.15 8.25
CA LEU A 542 44.92 -20.20 8.74
C LEU A 542 45.22 -21.17 7.60
N ARG A 543 46.49 -21.31 7.24
CA ARG A 543 46.97 -21.93 6.00
C ARG A 543 47.41 -23.38 6.16
N ASP A 544 47.68 -23.79 7.38
CA ASP A 544 48.13 -25.14 7.69
C ASP A 544 47.67 -25.63 9.07
N LYS A 545 47.92 -26.92 9.31
CA LYS A 545 47.59 -27.61 10.55
C LYS A 545 48.22 -27.00 11.80
N GLN A 546 49.43 -26.44 11.70
CA GLN A 546 50.14 -25.89 12.85
C GLN A 546 49.50 -24.56 13.25
N GLU A 547 49.21 -23.70 12.27
CA GLU A 547 48.51 -22.44 12.50
C GLU A 547 47.12 -22.67 13.13
N VAL A 548 46.38 -23.69 12.69
CA VAL A 548 45.09 -24.09 13.28
C VAL A 548 45.24 -24.55 14.72
N ALA A 549 46.15 -25.48 15.01
CA ALA A 549 46.35 -26.01 16.36
C ALA A 549 46.73 -24.91 17.37
N VAL A 550 47.71 -24.06 17.00
CA VAL A 550 48.20 -22.97 17.84
C VAL A 550 47.09 -21.95 18.10
N SER A 551 46.36 -21.56 17.05
CA SER A 551 45.28 -20.57 17.15
C SER A 551 44.10 -21.09 17.98
N ALA A 552 43.71 -22.36 17.80
CA ALA A 552 42.66 -23.01 18.57
C ALA A 552 42.98 -23.04 20.07
N ALA A 553 44.18 -23.50 20.43
CA ALA A 553 44.63 -23.52 21.82
C ALA A 553 44.72 -22.11 22.42
N ALA A 554 45.20 -21.13 21.63
CA ALA A 554 45.30 -19.74 22.06
C ALA A 554 43.92 -19.13 22.38
N ILE A 555 42.91 -19.38 21.54
CA ILE A 555 41.53 -18.90 21.78
C ILE A 555 40.97 -19.49 23.08
N ILE A 556 41.04 -20.82 23.25
CA ILE A 556 40.50 -21.51 24.42
C ILE A 556 41.18 -21.04 25.71
N ASN A 557 42.52 -20.91 25.69
CA ASN A 557 43.28 -20.43 26.85
C ASN A 557 42.91 -19.00 27.22
N ARG A 558 42.74 -18.10 26.24
CA ARG A 558 42.36 -16.70 26.49
C ARG A 558 40.98 -16.59 27.13
N VAL A 559 40.01 -17.36 26.64
CA VAL A 559 38.65 -17.38 27.19
C VAL A 559 38.69 -17.93 28.61
N SER A 560 39.39 -19.04 28.84
CA SER A 560 39.50 -19.66 30.17
C SER A 560 40.16 -18.73 31.20
N GLN A 561 41.06 -17.84 30.78
CA GLN A 561 41.73 -16.86 31.66
C GLN A 561 40.87 -15.62 31.93
N ASN A 562 40.22 -15.07 30.90
CA ASN A 562 39.49 -13.80 31.01
C ASN A 562 38.02 -13.98 31.43
N PHE A 563 37.43 -15.15 31.16
CA PHE A 563 36.05 -15.52 31.45
C PHE A 563 35.98 -16.97 31.95
N PRO A 564 36.49 -17.26 33.17
CA PRO A 564 36.57 -18.62 33.70
C PRO A 564 35.20 -19.29 33.90
N ASP A 565 34.14 -18.49 34.08
CA ASP A 565 32.77 -18.97 34.23
C ASP A 565 32.01 -19.13 32.89
N ALA A 566 32.62 -18.72 31.76
CA ALA A 566 31.97 -18.82 30.46
C ALA A 566 31.95 -20.26 29.92
N GLN A 567 30.79 -20.70 29.47
CA GLN A 567 30.61 -22.00 28.83
C GLN A 567 31.20 -21.99 27.41
N ILE A 568 32.25 -22.78 27.20
CA ILE A 568 32.86 -22.95 25.87
C ILE A 568 32.16 -24.11 25.15
N GLY A 569 31.35 -23.78 24.15
CA GLY A 569 30.65 -24.74 23.29
C GLY A 569 31.52 -25.33 22.17
N GLY A 570 32.82 -25.00 22.15
CA GLY A 570 33.83 -25.44 21.18
C GLY A 570 34.35 -24.31 20.28
N LEU A 571 34.88 -24.71 19.13
CA LEU A 571 35.36 -23.84 18.06
C LEU A 571 34.57 -24.15 16.78
N ILE A 572 34.30 -23.11 15.99
CA ILE A 572 33.75 -23.23 14.64
C ILE A 572 34.93 -23.16 13.67
N VAL A 573 35.10 -24.21 12.88
CA VAL A 573 36.05 -24.27 11.76
C VAL A 573 35.26 -24.03 10.47
N GLN A 574 35.68 -23.04 9.69
CA GLN A 574 34.97 -22.63 8.47
C GLN A 574 35.95 -22.42 7.32
N SER A 575 35.61 -22.86 6.12
CA SER A 575 36.41 -22.58 4.91
C SER A 575 36.47 -21.07 4.60
N MET A 576 37.59 -20.54 4.12
CA MET A 576 37.68 -19.14 3.72
C MET A 576 37.10 -18.90 2.31
N ALA A 577 36.14 -17.98 2.19
CA ALA A 577 35.72 -17.46 0.89
C ALA A 577 36.75 -16.48 0.30
N ASN A 578 36.88 -16.47 -1.03
CA ASN A 578 37.62 -15.43 -1.73
C ASN A 578 36.84 -14.11 -1.67
N ARG A 579 37.39 -13.10 -0.99
CA ARG A 579 36.78 -11.77 -0.86
C ARG A 579 37.23 -10.78 -1.95
N ALA A 580 38.22 -11.15 -2.78
CA ALA A 580 38.76 -10.24 -3.77
C ALA A 580 37.69 -9.86 -4.81
N GLY A 581 37.31 -8.58 -4.83
CA GLY A 581 36.31 -8.05 -5.75
C GLY A 581 34.85 -8.40 -5.43
N ALA A 582 34.59 -9.03 -4.27
CA ALA A 582 33.26 -9.37 -3.78
C ALA A 582 32.70 -8.24 -2.89
N GLN A 583 31.39 -8.01 -2.96
CA GLN A 583 30.69 -7.05 -2.13
C GLN A 583 30.05 -7.76 -0.92
N GLU A 584 30.19 -7.18 0.28
CA GLU A 584 29.57 -7.69 1.51
C GLU A 584 28.20 -7.04 1.73
N LEU A 585 27.16 -7.87 1.73
CA LEU A 585 25.76 -7.48 1.92
C LEU A 585 25.23 -8.06 3.23
N ARG A 586 24.13 -7.51 3.73
CA ARG A 586 23.36 -8.06 4.86
C ARG A 586 21.89 -8.16 4.48
N ILE A 587 21.31 -9.33 4.75
CA ILE A 587 19.86 -9.56 4.66
C ILE A 587 19.40 -9.97 6.04
N ALA A 588 18.44 -9.24 6.61
CA ALA A 588 17.83 -9.64 7.87
C ALA A 588 16.31 -9.73 7.75
N VAL A 589 15.71 -10.55 8.60
CA VAL A 589 14.28 -10.65 8.81
C VAL A 589 14.03 -10.38 10.27
N VAL A 590 13.17 -9.40 10.54
CA VAL A 590 12.77 -9.00 11.89
C VAL A 590 11.25 -9.06 12.01
N GLN A 591 10.76 -9.29 13.22
CA GLN A 591 9.32 -9.26 13.51
C GLN A 591 8.92 -7.86 13.98
N ASP A 592 8.14 -7.16 13.16
CA ASP A 592 7.46 -5.93 13.53
C ASP A 592 6.12 -6.26 14.23
N ALA A 593 5.75 -5.44 15.22
CA ALA A 593 4.56 -5.67 16.03
C ALA A 593 3.24 -5.47 15.25
N ILE A 594 3.26 -4.67 14.17
CA ILE A 594 2.09 -4.30 13.39
C ILE A 594 2.07 -5.09 12.06
N PHE A 595 3.18 -5.07 11.32
CA PHE A 595 3.24 -5.65 9.97
C PHE A 595 3.71 -7.11 9.93
N GLY A 596 4.16 -7.64 11.07
CA GLY A 596 4.72 -8.97 11.16
C GLY A 596 6.13 -9.05 10.59
N PRO A 597 6.50 -10.10 9.83
CA PRO A 597 7.86 -10.24 9.33
C PRO A 597 8.23 -9.16 8.30
N VAL A 598 9.38 -8.52 8.46
CA VAL A 598 9.92 -7.50 7.55
C VAL A 598 11.29 -7.93 7.06
N ILE A 599 11.49 -7.98 5.74
CA ILE A 599 12.77 -8.33 5.11
C ILE A 599 13.56 -7.04 4.86
N MET A 600 14.79 -6.98 5.35
CA MET A 600 15.69 -5.83 5.28
C MET A 600 16.94 -6.17 4.46
N LEU A 601 17.38 -5.23 3.61
CA LEU A 601 18.55 -5.33 2.75
C LEU A 601 19.42 -4.07 2.87
N GLY A 602 20.72 -4.26 3.08
CA GLY A 602 21.69 -3.17 3.08
C GLY A 602 23.13 -3.66 2.95
N ASP A 603 24.07 -2.72 2.86
CA ASP A 603 25.50 -3.04 2.95
C ASP A 603 25.86 -3.59 4.34
N ALA A 604 26.74 -4.59 4.40
CA ALA A 604 27.15 -5.22 5.66
C ALA A 604 28.01 -4.30 6.55
N SER A 605 28.72 -3.35 5.97
CA SER A 605 29.67 -2.47 6.67
C SER A 605 29.03 -1.37 7.50
N ARG A 606 27.71 -1.17 7.39
CA ARG A 606 26.97 -0.14 8.13
C ARG A 606 26.10 -0.77 9.21
N GLU A 607 26.21 -0.25 10.42
CA GLU A 607 25.20 -0.51 11.44
C GLU A 607 23.87 0.12 11.02
N TRP A 608 22.80 -0.65 11.16
CA TRP A 608 21.46 -0.18 10.83
C TRP A 608 20.88 0.52 12.06
N SER A 609 20.42 1.75 11.87
CA SER A 609 19.75 2.57 12.89
C SER A 609 18.51 3.24 12.29
N ASP A 610 17.69 3.87 13.15
CA ASP A 610 16.54 4.66 12.71
C ASP A 610 16.94 5.78 11.71
N GLU A 611 18.18 6.29 11.79
CA GLU A 611 18.70 7.38 10.95
C GLU A 611 19.37 6.90 9.66
N SER A 612 19.88 5.67 9.63
CA SER A 612 20.47 5.04 8.44
C SER A 612 19.85 3.66 8.19
N PRO A 613 18.54 3.59 7.89
CA PRO A 613 17.83 2.33 7.81
C PRO A 613 18.20 1.57 6.52
N ALA A 614 18.15 0.24 6.60
CA ALA A 614 18.17 -0.64 5.44
C ALA A 614 17.02 -0.34 4.46
N ALA A 615 17.03 -0.92 3.27
CA ALA A 615 15.83 -0.99 2.45
C ALA A 615 14.96 -2.13 2.99
N ALA A 616 13.65 -1.98 3.06
CA ALA A 616 12.77 -3.06 3.51
C ALA A 616 11.67 -3.39 2.51
N ALA A 617 11.20 -4.62 2.60
CA ALA A 617 10.00 -5.08 1.95
C ALA A 617 9.22 -6.03 2.87
N LEU A 618 7.92 -6.09 2.63
CA LEU A 618 7.02 -7.05 3.30
C LEU A 618 6.91 -8.32 2.44
N PRO A 619 7.01 -9.52 3.03
CA PRO A 619 6.66 -10.76 2.33
C PRO A 619 5.17 -10.78 1.98
N PRO A 620 4.77 -11.40 0.86
CA PRO A 620 5.60 -12.16 -0.07
C PRO A 620 6.39 -11.30 -1.06
N LEU A 621 7.53 -11.81 -1.53
CA LEU A 621 8.31 -11.23 -2.61
C LEU A 621 8.32 -12.15 -3.84
N ASN A 622 8.15 -11.56 -5.03
CA ASN A 622 8.48 -12.18 -6.31
C ASN A 622 9.75 -11.52 -6.89
N MET A 623 10.18 -11.97 -8.07
CA MET A 623 11.36 -11.43 -8.74
C MET A 623 11.24 -9.93 -9.04
N ALA A 624 10.05 -9.42 -9.39
CA ALA A 624 9.86 -8.00 -9.68
C ALA A 624 9.98 -7.13 -8.43
N LEU A 625 9.33 -7.52 -7.32
CA LEU A 625 9.39 -6.82 -6.03
C LEU A 625 10.79 -6.88 -5.42
N ALA A 626 11.45 -8.04 -5.47
CA ALA A 626 12.82 -8.20 -4.99
C ALA A 626 13.79 -7.36 -5.82
N ARG A 627 13.65 -7.35 -7.16
CA ARG A 627 14.43 -6.49 -8.05
C ARG A 627 14.21 -5.01 -7.74
N TYR A 628 12.97 -4.62 -7.48
CA TYR A 628 12.65 -3.24 -7.09
C TYR A 628 13.33 -2.87 -5.77
N LEU A 629 13.26 -3.72 -4.75
CA LEU A 629 13.94 -3.52 -3.46
C LEU A 629 15.45 -3.29 -3.65
N VAL A 630 16.11 -4.13 -4.48
CA VAL A 630 17.54 -3.99 -4.78
C VAL A 630 17.83 -2.67 -5.49
N ILE A 631 17.08 -2.33 -6.53
CA ILE A 631 17.27 -1.07 -7.28
C ILE A 631 17.05 0.14 -6.37
N GLN A 632 16.03 0.10 -5.51
CA GLN A 632 15.74 1.17 -4.55
C GLN A 632 16.86 1.29 -3.52
N ALA A 633 17.39 0.17 -3.00
CA ALA A 633 18.51 0.17 -2.07
C ALA A 633 19.77 0.81 -2.69
N ILE A 634 20.06 0.52 -3.97
CA ILE A 634 21.15 1.15 -4.73
C ILE A 634 20.89 2.65 -4.92
N LYS A 635 19.68 3.01 -5.39
CA LYS A 635 19.30 4.41 -5.67
C LYS A 635 19.32 5.30 -4.43
N THR A 636 18.98 4.73 -3.27
CA THR A 636 18.98 5.44 -1.97
C THR A 636 20.33 5.35 -1.26
N ARG A 637 21.36 4.78 -1.90
CA ARG A 637 22.72 4.60 -1.36
C ARG A 637 22.76 3.78 -0.05
N LYS A 638 21.77 2.91 0.15
CA LYS A 638 21.71 1.91 1.23
C LYS A 638 22.49 0.64 0.87
N LEU A 639 22.71 0.45 -0.43
CA LEU A 639 23.50 -0.60 -1.04
C LEU A 639 24.45 0.05 -2.05
N ALA A 640 25.71 -0.37 -2.10
CA ALA A 640 26.55 -0.01 -3.25
C ALA A 640 26.11 -0.79 -4.50
N GLY A 641 26.13 -0.15 -5.67
CA GLY A 641 25.77 -0.78 -6.95
C GLY A 641 26.84 -1.69 -7.55
N GLY A 642 27.92 -1.95 -6.81
CA GLY A 642 29.16 -2.55 -7.32
C GLY A 642 30.11 -1.53 -7.96
N SER A 643 31.24 -2.01 -8.48
CA SER A 643 32.18 -1.21 -9.27
C SER A 643 31.85 -1.29 -10.76
N THR A 644 32.42 -0.41 -11.59
CA THR A 644 32.27 -0.48 -13.06
C THR A 644 32.78 -1.80 -13.64
N GLN A 645 33.72 -2.46 -12.96
CA GLN A 645 34.33 -3.72 -13.39
C GLN A 645 33.56 -4.94 -12.87
N ASN A 646 32.93 -4.85 -11.69
CA ASN A 646 32.10 -5.89 -11.08
C ASN A 646 30.76 -5.30 -10.62
N PRO A 647 29.76 -5.18 -11.52
CA PRO A 647 28.42 -4.74 -11.13
C PRO A 647 27.71 -5.82 -10.29
N LEU A 648 26.88 -5.39 -9.35
CA LEU A 648 26.08 -6.31 -8.54
C LEU A 648 25.04 -7.04 -9.41
N ASP A 649 24.98 -8.38 -9.34
CA ASP A 649 23.93 -9.16 -10.02
C ASP A 649 22.58 -8.98 -9.32
N ILE A 650 21.81 -8.00 -9.81
CA ILE A 650 20.47 -7.68 -9.31
C ILE A 650 19.54 -8.91 -9.40
N THR A 651 19.64 -9.70 -10.47
CA THR A 651 18.76 -10.86 -10.68
C THR A 651 19.11 -11.99 -9.73
N GLY A 652 20.39 -12.27 -9.52
CA GLY A 652 20.87 -13.23 -8.54
C GLY A 652 20.46 -12.87 -7.11
N LEU A 653 20.66 -11.61 -6.70
CA LEU A 653 20.24 -11.13 -5.37
C LEU A 653 18.72 -11.19 -5.19
N SER A 654 17.96 -10.90 -6.25
CA SER A 654 16.50 -11.01 -6.23
C SER A 654 16.04 -12.45 -5.95
N ARG A 655 16.71 -13.46 -6.53
CA ARG A 655 16.42 -14.88 -6.26
C ARG A 655 16.68 -15.26 -4.80
N VAL A 656 17.74 -14.74 -4.20
CA VAL A 656 18.05 -14.93 -2.78
C VAL A 656 16.94 -14.36 -1.90
N LEU A 657 16.50 -13.13 -2.17
CA LEU A 657 15.43 -12.46 -1.43
C LEU A 657 14.08 -13.20 -1.54
N VAL A 658 13.73 -13.71 -2.73
CA VAL A 658 12.52 -14.52 -2.93
C VAL A 658 12.59 -15.82 -2.11
N ARG A 659 13.75 -16.50 -2.10
CA ARG A 659 13.96 -17.70 -1.28
C ARG A 659 13.81 -17.43 0.21
N VAL A 660 14.40 -16.33 0.70
CA VAL A 660 14.23 -15.87 2.08
C VAL A 660 12.76 -15.58 2.38
N SER A 661 12.05 -14.88 1.48
CA SER A 661 10.61 -14.60 1.64
C SER A 661 9.79 -15.89 1.75
N ASN A 662 10.06 -16.88 0.90
CA ASN A 662 9.34 -18.15 0.92
C ASN A 662 9.63 -18.94 2.21
N LEU A 663 10.88 -18.93 2.67
CA LEU A 663 11.27 -19.59 3.92
C LEU A 663 10.49 -19.03 5.10
N ILE A 664 10.41 -17.69 5.20
CA ILE A 664 9.68 -17.05 6.27
C ILE A 664 8.20 -17.35 6.18
N ILE A 665 7.58 -17.32 4.99
CA ILE A 665 6.14 -17.64 4.83
C ILE A 665 5.84 -19.08 5.24
N ASP A 666 6.65 -20.03 4.79
CA ASP A 666 6.44 -21.46 5.03
C ASP A 666 6.72 -21.85 6.48
N CYS A 667 7.65 -21.16 7.16
CA CYS A 667 8.09 -21.48 8.52
C CYS A 667 7.77 -20.34 9.50
N PRO A 668 6.52 -20.24 10.00
CA PRO A 668 6.12 -19.17 10.94
C PRO A 668 6.85 -19.23 12.29
N GLN A 669 7.52 -20.33 12.60
CA GLN A 669 8.38 -20.48 13.78
C GLN A 669 9.62 -19.58 13.73
N ILE A 670 10.05 -19.13 12.55
CA ILE A 670 11.21 -18.24 12.41
C ILE A 670 10.78 -16.81 12.75
N THR A 671 11.26 -16.30 13.88
CA THR A 671 10.97 -14.94 14.35
C THR A 671 12.03 -13.93 13.93
N ALA A 672 13.27 -14.38 13.72
CA ALA A 672 14.34 -13.57 13.16
C ALA A 672 15.32 -14.42 12.34
N LEU A 673 15.88 -13.82 11.30
CA LEU A 673 16.94 -14.41 10.48
C LEU A 673 17.94 -13.31 10.13
N ASP A 674 19.22 -13.49 10.40
CA ASP A 674 20.26 -12.53 10.00
C ASP A 674 21.31 -13.26 9.17
N LEU A 675 21.42 -12.88 7.89
CA LEU A 675 22.42 -13.36 6.95
C LEU A 675 23.50 -12.28 6.83
N HIS A 676 24.53 -12.40 7.65
CA HIS A 676 25.53 -11.35 7.81
C HIS A 676 26.92 -11.93 8.09
N PRO A 677 27.90 -11.81 7.16
CA PRO A 677 27.79 -11.21 5.82
C PRO A 677 27.36 -12.21 4.72
N LEU A 678 26.68 -11.69 3.71
CA LEU A 678 26.40 -12.33 2.42
C LEU A 678 27.37 -11.77 1.37
N LEU A 679 28.29 -12.59 0.88
CA LEU A 679 29.19 -12.20 -0.21
C LEU A 679 28.51 -12.30 -1.57
N ALA A 680 28.55 -11.22 -2.33
CA ALA A 680 28.18 -11.18 -3.74
C ALA A 680 29.44 -11.12 -4.62
N SER A 681 29.69 -12.18 -5.39
CA SER A 681 30.82 -12.30 -6.31
C SER A 681 30.30 -12.70 -7.70
N GLY A 682 30.05 -11.71 -8.56
CA GLY A 682 29.37 -11.94 -9.84
C GLY A 682 27.99 -12.58 -9.63
N PRO A 683 27.69 -13.73 -10.26
CA PRO A 683 26.41 -14.42 -10.09
C PRO A 683 26.32 -15.27 -8.80
N GLU A 684 27.43 -15.44 -8.06
CA GLU A 684 27.49 -16.28 -6.87
C GLU A 684 27.23 -15.48 -5.59
N PHE A 685 26.31 -15.98 -4.77
CA PHE A 685 25.92 -15.40 -3.48
C PHE A 685 26.21 -16.41 -2.38
N THR A 686 27.16 -16.10 -1.50
CA THR A 686 27.65 -17.03 -0.48
C THR A 686 27.50 -16.44 0.91
N ILE A 687 26.72 -17.09 1.76
CA ILE A 687 26.50 -16.72 3.16
C ILE A 687 27.73 -17.15 3.97
N LEU A 688 28.36 -16.21 4.69
CA LEU A 688 29.49 -16.54 5.56
C LEU A 688 29.03 -16.84 6.98
N ASP A 689 28.09 -16.07 7.51
CA ASP A 689 27.51 -16.30 8.83
C ASP A 689 26.01 -16.07 8.78
N ALA A 690 25.29 -16.90 9.55
CA ALA A 690 23.85 -16.84 9.65
C ALA A 690 23.44 -17.07 11.11
N THR A 691 22.44 -16.33 11.57
CA THR A 691 21.77 -16.60 12.85
C THR A 691 20.27 -16.67 12.63
N MET A 692 19.60 -17.59 13.31
CA MET A 692 18.15 -17.77 13.19
C MET A 692 17.56 -17.89 14.59
N THR A 693 16.53 -17.12 14.86
CA THR A 693 15.77 -17.22 16.12
C THR A 693 14.44 -17.90 15.84
N LEU A 694 14.10 -18.86 16.69
CA LEU A 694 12.91 -19.69 16.61
C LEU A 694 12.03 -19.47 17.84
N SER A 695 10.72 -19.52 17.62
CA SER A 695 9.71 -19.58 18.66
C SER A 695 8.63 -20.59 18.29
N PRO A 696 8.07 -21.37 19.24
CA PRO A 696 6.90 -22.18 18.97
C PRO A 696 5.77 -21.33 18.41
N PHE A 697 5.12 -21.82 17.35
CA PHE A 697 4.01 -21.14 16.71
C PHE A 697 2.79 -22.06 16.64
N ALA A 698 1.63 -21.55 17.02
CA ALA A 698 0.36 -22.25 16.93
C ALA A 698 -0.66 -21.34 16.24
N GLY A 699 -1.39 -21.90 15.26
CA GLY A 699 -2.40 -21.18 14.49
C GLY A 699 -2.06 -21.09 13.00
N ASP A 700 -2.73 -20.15 12.31
CA ASP A 700 -2.55 -19.92 10.88
C ASP A 700 -1.36 -18.99 10.62
N GLY A 701 -0.30 -19.54 10.02
CA GLY A 701 0.93 -18.81 9.69
C GLY A 701 0.71 -17.67 8.69
N GLU A 702 -0.38 -17.67 7.92
CA GLU A 702 -0.72 -16.58 7.01
C GLU A 702 -1.32 -15.37 7.73
N GLN A 703 -1.88 -15.52 8.94
CA GLN A 703 -2.55 -14.41 9.66
C GLN A 703 -1.59 -13.33 10.14
N ARG A 704 -0.34 -13.69 10.44
CA ARG A 704 0.69 -12.72 10.85
C ARG A 704 1.24 -11.89 9.69
N LEU A 705 0.91 -12.23 8.44
CA LEU A 705 1.41 -11.52 7.26
C LEU A 705 0.49 -10.34 6.96
N ALA A 706 1.08 -9.16 6.78
CA ALA A 706 0.33 -7.97 6.35
C ALA A 706 -0.28 -8.13 4.94
N ILE A 707 0.22 -9.07 4.12
CA ILE A 707 -0.28 -9.34 2.78
C ILE A 707 -0.49 -10.86 2.64
N ARG A 708 -1.66 -11.24 2.13
CA ARG A 708 -1.97 -12.64 1.87
C ARG A 708 -1.07 -13.21 0.76
N PRO A 709 -0.38 -14.35 1.00
CA PRO A 709 0.35 -15.05 -0.06
C PRO A 709 -0.59 -15.69 -1.07
N TYR A 710 -0.03 -16.13 -2.19
CA TYR A 710 -0.74 -16.95 -3.16
C TYR A 710 -1.29 -18.24 -2.51
N PRO A 711 -2.61 -18.52 -2.58
CA PRO A 711 -3.21 -19.66 -1.89
C PRO A 711 -3.02 -20.95 -2.69
N ALA A 712 -1.78 -21.46 -2.72
CA ALA A 712 -1.39 -22.67 -3.46
C ALA A 712 -2.19 -23.93 -3.06
N SER A 713 -2.73 -23.98 -1.84
CA SER A 713 -3.58 -25.08 -1.37
C SER A 713 -4.92 -25.19 -2.13
N LEU A 714 -5.30 -24.17 -2.90
CA LEU A 714 -6.53 -24.17 -3.69
C LEU A 714 -6.35 -24.75 -5.10
N GLU A 715 -5.14 -25.12 -5.49
CA GLU A 715 -4.87 -25.75 -6.79
C GLU A 715 -5.40 -27.18 -6.85
N GLU A 716 -6.04 -27.54 -7.96
CA GLU A 716 -6.56 -28.89 -8.17
C GLU A 716 -6.52 -29.27 -9.66
N SER A 717 -6.25 -30.54 -9.94
CA SER A 717 -6.40 -31.09 -11.30
C SER A 717 -7.80 -31.66 -11.47
N LEU A 718 -8.50 -31.25 -12.53
CA LEU A 718 -9.83 -31.71 -12.89
C LEU A 718 -9.81 -32.46 -14.22
N GLN A 719 -10.69 -33.45 -14.37
CA GLN A 719 -10.94 -34.12 -15.65
C GLN A 719 -12.23 -33.59 -16.29
N LEU A 720 -12.13 -33.26 -17.58
CA LEU A 720 -13.26 -32.88 -18.41
C LEU A 720 -13.98 -34.10 -18.98
N LYS A 721 -15.17 -33.88 -19.55
CA LYS A 721 -16.00 -34.95 -20.15
C LYS A 721 -15.33 -35.70 -21.31
N ASP A 722 -14.45 -35.02 -22.03
CA ASP A 722 -13.66 -35.57 -23.14
C ASP A 722 -12.40 -36.31 -22.66
N GLY A 723 -12.19 -36.43 -21.34
CA GLY A 723 -11.01 -37.04 -20.73
C GLY A 723 -9.80 -36.11 -20.62
N ALA A 724 -9.88 -34.87 -21.10
CA ALA A 724 -8.80 -33.90 -20.97
C ALA A 724 -8.59 -33.52 -19.50
N THR A 725 -7.34 -33.45 -19.07
CA THR A 725 -6.98 -32.98 -17.73
C THR A 725 -6.68 -31.48 -17.78
N VAL A 726 -7.23 -30.74 -16.82
CA VAL A 726 -7.04 -29.29 -16.69
C VAL A 726 -6.62 -28.97 -15.26
N LEU A 727 -5.67 -28.07 -15.12
CA LEU A 727 -5.28 -27.51 -13.82
C LEU A 727 -6.20 -26.32 -13.52
N VAL A 728 -6.91 -26.36 -12.40
CA VAL A 728 -7.65 -25.22 -11.87
C VAL A 728 -6.87 -24.64 -10.71
N ARG A 729 -6.47 -23.37 -10.85
CA ARG A 729 -5.71 -22.65 -9.82
C ARG A 729 -6.16 -21.20 -9.67
N PRO A 730 -5.91 -20.54 -8.53
CA PRO A 730 -6.08 -19.10 -8.43
C PRO A 730 -5.29 -18.37 -9.54
N ILE A 731 -5.84 -17.26 -10.02
CA ILE A 731 -5.20 -16.43 -11.06
C ILE A 731 -3.93 -15.78 -10.51
N LEU A 732 -2.91 -15.66 -11.35
CA LEU A 732 -1.65 -14.98 -11.05
C LEU A 732 -1.56 -13.69 -11.86
N PRO A 733 -0.87 -12.63 -11.39
CA PRO A 733 -0.63 -11.44 -12.22
C PRO A 733 0.07 -11.75 -13.54
N GLU A 734 1.01 -12.70 -13.51
CA GLU A 734 1.76 -13.17 -14.67
C GLU A 734 0.86 -13.84 -15.73
N ASP A 735 -0.40 -14.16 -15.39
CA ASP A 735 -1.39 -14.68 -16.32
C ASP A 735 -1.90 -13.62 -17.30
N GLU A 736 -1.52 -12.35 -17.16
CA GLU A 736 -2.03 -11.26 -18.01
C GLU A 736 -1.91 -11.57 -19.52
N PRO A 737 -0.76 -12.05 -20.05
CA PRO A 737 -0.64 -12.41 -21.46
C PRO A 737 -1.53 -13.60 -21.84
N LEU A 738 -1.65 -14.60 -20.94
CA LEU A 738 -2.48 -15.78 -21.14
C LEU A 738 -3.97 -15.42 -21.14
N LEU A 739 -4.37 -14.48 -20.27
CA LEU A 739 -5.72 -13.96 -20.18
C LEU A 739 -6.07 -13.13 -21.42
N LYS A 740 -5.13 -12.34 -21.95
CA LYS A 740 -5.31 -11.63 -23.23
C LYS A 740 -5.54 -12.62 -24.38
N ALA A 741 -4.72 -13.66 -24.47
CA ALA A 741 -4.85 -14.70 -25.49
C ALA A 741 -6.18 -15.46 -25.37
N PHE A 742 -6.63 -15.74 -24.14
CA PHE A 742 -7.94 -16.32 -23.86
C PHE A 742 -9.09 -15.43 -24.34
N ILE A 743 -9.11 -14.15 -23.94
CA ILE A 743 -10.17 -13.19 -24.30
C ILE A 743 -10.27 -13.02 -25.82
N ASN A 744 -9.14 -12.98 -26.54
CA ASN A 744 -9.10 -12.89 -27.99
C ASN A 744 -9.73 -14.11 -28.71
N ARG A 745 -9.90 -15.24 -28.00
CA ARG A 745 -10.55 -16.46 -28.51
C ARG A 745 -12.00 -16.61 -28.04
N VAL A 746 -12.56 -15.61 -27.35
CA VAL A 746 -13.98 -15.55 -26.95
C VAL A 746 -14.75 -14.71 -27.97
N THR A 747 -15.98 -15.12 -28.31
CA THR A 747 -16.82 -14.37 -29.24
C THR A 747 -17.24 -13.01 -28.65
N LYS A 748 -17.45 -12.00 -29.51
CA LYS A 748 -17.94 -10.68 -29.08
C LYS A 748 -19.27 -10.76 -28.33
N GLU A 749 -20.14 -11.69 -28.73
CA GLU A 749 -21.43 -11.95 -28.09
C GLU A 749 -21.25 -12.42 -26.63
N ASP A 750 -20.32 -13.35 -26.37
CA ASP A 750 -20.05 -13.83 -25.01
C ASP A 750 -19.40 -12.77 -24.12
N LEU A 751 -18.55 -11.91 -24.71
CA LEU A 751 -18.00 -10.75 -24.00
C LEU A 751 -19.10 -9.73 -23.69
N TYR A 752 -20.01 -9.49 -24.63
CA TYR A 752 -21.17 -8.61 -24.42
C TYR A 752 -22.05 -9.14 -23.28
N TYR A 753 -22.38 -10.43 -23.26
CA TYR A 753 -23.13 -11.06 -22.17
C TYR A 753 -22.44 -10.96 -20.80
N ARG A 754 -21.10 -10.91 -20.77
CA ARG A 754 -20.33 -10.79 -19.54
C ARG A 754 -20.25 -9.35 -19.02
N TYR A 755 -20.04 -8.38 -19.90
CA TYR A 755 -19.69 -7.01 -19.50
C TYR A 755 -20.82 -6.00 -19.74
N PHE A 756 -21.92 -6.40 -20.37
CA PHE A 756 -23.05 -5.54 -20.73
C PHE A 756 -22.64 -4.32 -21.58
N SER A 757 -21.52 -4.43 -22.30
CA SER A 757 -20.96 -3.38 -23.15
C SER A 757 -20.20 -3.96 -24.33
N GLU A 758 -20.20 -3.28 -25.48
CA GLU A 758 -19.30 -3.61 -26.59
C GLU A 758 -17.86 -3.25 -26.22
N ILE A 759 -17.04 -4.27 -25.96
CA ILE A 759 -15.61 -4.08 -25.67
C ILE A 759 -14.82 -4.30 -26.95
N SER A 760 -14.09 -3.28 -27.40
CA SER A 760 -13.27 -3.30 -28.61
C SER A 760 -11.92 -3.99 -28.39
N GLU A 761 -11.17 -3.60 -27.35
CA GLU A 761 -9.94 -4.26 -26.90
C GLU A 761 -9.67 -3.95 -25.43
N PHE A 762 -9.11 -4.90 -24.68
CA PHE A 762 -8.63 -4.64 -23.32
C PHE A 762 -7.21 -4.09 -23.35
N THR A 763 -6.98 -2.99 -22.62
CA THR A 763 -5.63 -2.45 -22.43
C THR A 763 -4.83 -3.31 -21.43
N HIS A 764 -3.51 -3.12 -21.40
CA HIS A 764 -2.63 -3.72 -20.38
C HIS A 764 -3.13 -3.39 -18.96
N ASP A 765 -3.51 -2.13 -18.72
CA ASP A 765 -4.01 -1.67 -17.41
C ASP A 765 -5.33 -2.38 -17.03
N ASP A 766 -6.21 -2.66 -17.99
CA ASP A 766 -7.46 -3.39 -17.73
C ASP A 766 -7.19 -4.84 -17.35
N LEU A 767 -6.31 -5.52 -18.09
CA LEU A 767 -5.96 -6.91 -17.83
C LEU A 767 -5.18 -7.08 -16.53
N ALA A 768 -4.28 -6.16 -16.21
CA ALA A 768 -3.57 -6.12 -14.93
C ALA A 768 -4.55 -6.02 -13.75
N LYS A 769 -5.54 -5.12 -13.84
CA LYS A 769 -6.62 -5.02 -12.82
C LYS A 769 -7.41 -6.31 -12.68
N MET A 770 -7.58 -7.05 -13.77
CA MET A 770 -8.24 -8.34 -13.73
C MET A 770 -7.34 -9.39 -13.06
N THR A 771 -6.09 -9.60 -13.50
CA THR A 771 -5.26 -10.70 -13.00
C THR A 771 -4.74 -10.50 -11.57
N GLN A 772 -4.63 -9.25 -11.14
CA GLN A 772 -4.09 -8.92 -9.82
C GLN A 772 -5.24 -8.75 -8.85
N ILE A 773 -5.70 -9.84 -8.26
CA ILE A 773 -6.78 -9.82 -7.29
C ILE A 773 -6.25 -9.70 -5.86
N ASP A 774 -7.06 -9.17 -4.97
CA ASP A 774 -6.82 -9.29 -3.54
C ASP A 774 -7.49 -10.56 -3.02
N TYR A 775 -6.71 -11.62 -2.77
CA TYR A 775 -7.22 -12.92 -2.34
C TYR A 775 -8.05 -12.90 -1.06
N ASP A 776 -8.00 -11.81 -0.28
CA ASP A 776 -8.88 -11.67 0.88
C ASP A 776 -10.32 -11.27 0.53
N ARG A 777 -10.55 -10.64 -0.63
CA ARG A 777 -11.85 -10.08 -1.02
C ARG A 777 -12.37 -10.59 -2.36
N GLU A 778 -11.47 -10.76 -3.31
CA GLU A 778 -11.74 -11.27 -4.64
C GLU A 778 -11.02 -12.60 -4.82
N MET A 779 -11.72 -13.56 -5.40
CA MET A 779 -11.12 -14.82 -5.84
C MET A 779 -11.43 -15.02 -7.31
N ALA A 780 -10.41 -15.34 -8.09
CA ALA A 780 -10.56 -15.75 -9.47
C ALA A 780 -9.79 -17.05 -9.68
N PHE A 781 -10.46 -18.05 -10.23
CA PHE A 781 -9.85 -19.31 -10.64
C PHE A 781 -9.72 -19.35 -12.16
N VAL A 782 -8.56 -19.76 -12.63
CA VAL A 782 -8.28 -20.02 -14.05
C VAL A 782 -8.18 -21.53 -14.27
N ALA A 783 -8.78 -22.00 -15.35
CA ALA A 783 -8.56 -23.36 -15.86
C ALA A 783 -7.51 -23.33 -16.96
N ILE A 784 -6.45 -24.10 -16.78
CA ILE A 784 -5.29 -24.17 -17.66
C ILE A 784 -5.24 -25.57 -18.26
N ASN A 785 -5.11 -25.64 -19.59
CA ASN A 785 -4.95 -26.91 -20.29
C ASN A 785 -3.49 -27.43 -20.22
N THR A 786 -3.26 -28.63 -20.73
CA THR A 786 -1.90 -29.22 -20.79
C THR A 786 -0.90 -28.43 -21.64
N SER A 787 -1.37 -27.53 -22.50
CA SER A 787 -0.54 -26.63 -23.31
C SER A 787 -0.16 -25.33 -22.58
N GLY A 788 -0.70 -25.08 -21.38
CA GLY A 788 -0.47 -23.86 -20.62
C GLY A 788 -1.43 -22.70 -20.95
N ASP A 789 -2.42 -22.92 -21.81
CA ASP A 789 -3.41 -21.89 -22.17
C ASP A 789 -4.55 -21.82 -21.15
N ILE A 790 -4.98 -20.60 -20.82
CA ILE A 790 -6.23 -20.37 -20.08
C ILE A 790 -7.42 -20.68 -21.01
N ILE A 791 -8.32 -21.53 -20.53
CA ILE A 791 -9.51 -21.98 -21.27
C ILE A 791 -10.83 -21.64 -20.57
N GLY A 792 -10.76 -21.17 -19.32
CA GLY A 792 -11.91 -20.68 -18.58
C GLY A 792 -11.50 -19.93 -17.33
N VAL A 793 -12.35 -19.00 -16.90
CA VAL A 793 -12.15 -18.14 -15.73
C VAL A 793 -13.46 -18.06 -14.97
N THR A 794 -13.41 -18.22 -13.66
CA THR A 794 -14.53 -17.89 -12.76
C THR A 794 -14.07 -16.97 -11.65
N ARG A 795 -14.97 -16.12 -11.16
CA ARG A 795 -14.69 -15.10 -10.16
C ARG A 795 -15.78 -15.02 -9.11
N ALA A 796 -15.37 -14.71 -7.88
CA ALA A 796 -16.22 -14.21 -6.82
C ALA A 796 -15.61 -12.93 -6.25
N MET A 797 -16.40 -11.87 -6.15
CA MET A 797 -16.03 -10.62 -5.49
C MET A 797 -16.92 -10.46 -4.27
N SER A 798 -16.33 -10.58 -3.08
CA SER A 798 -17.04 -10.51 -1.82
C SER A 798 -17.23 -9.06 -1.39
N ASP A 799 -18.31 -8.78 -0.68
CA ASP A 799 -18.39 -7.57 0.14
C ASP A 799 -17.32 -7.61 1.25
N PRO A 800 -16.95 -6.46 1.85
CA PRO A 800 -15.92 -6.42 2.90
C PRO A 800 -16.31 -7.18 4.18
N ASP A 801 -17.58 -7.60 4.27
CA ASP A 801 -18.13 -8.39 5.36
C ASP A 801 -18.01 -9.90 5.11
N ASN A 802 -17.61 -10.31 3.90
CA ASN A 802 -17.69 -11.68 3.40
C ASN A 802 -19.08 -12.31 3.59
N HIS A 803 -20.14 -11.52 3.52
CA HIS A 803 -21.52 -11.98 3.68
C HIS A 803 -22.16 -12.31 2.34
N GLU A 804 -21.97 -11.43 1.35
CA GLU A 804 -22.47 -11.58 -0.01
C GLU A 804 -21.32 -11.47 -1.01
N ALA A 805 -21.36 -12.26 -2.08
CA ALA A 805 -20.41 -12.17 -3.17
C ALA A 805 -21.09 -12.19 -4.53
N GLU A 806 -20.62 -11.32 -5.41
CA GLU A 806 -20.99 -11.34 -6.83
C GLU A 806 -20.10 -12.32 -7.57
N PHE A 807 -20.65 -13.12 -8.48
CA PHE A 807 -19.86 -14.06 -9.28
C PHE A 807 -19.96 -13.84 -10.78
N ALA A 808 -18.91 -14.26 -11.47
CA ALA A 808 -18.88 -14.31 -12.94
C ALA A 808 -18.18 -15.59 -13.41
N VAL A 809 -18.57 -16.09 -14.58
CA VAL A 809 -17.90 -17.21 -15.23
C VAL A 809 -17.81 -16.96 -16.73
N LEU A 810 -16.65 -17.24 -17.31
CA LEU A 810 -16.41 -17.18 -18.74
C LEU A 810 -15.60 -18.40 -19.17
N VAL A 811 -16.04 -19.06 -20.23
CA VAL A 811 -15.37 -20.21 -20.83
C VAL A 811 -15.14 -19.92 -22.30
N ARG A 812 -14.04 -20.42 -22.87
CA ARG A 812 -13.72 -20.23 -24.28
C ARG A 812 -14.88 -20.75 -25.15
N SER A 813 -15.30 -19.96 -26.13
CA SER A 813 -16.56 -20.18 -26.84
C SER A 813 -16.59 -21.52 -27.60
N ASP A 814 -15.44 -22.00 -28.07
CA ASP A 814 -15.23 -23.28 -28.76
C ASP A 814 -15.19 -24.50 -27.82
N LEU A 815 -15.07 -24.31 -26.50
CA LEU A 815 -15.03 -25.37 -25.49
C LEU A 815 -16.32 -25.50 -24.67
N LYS A 816 -17.39 -24.82 -25.12
CA LYS A 816 -18.72 -24.93 -24.50
C LYS A 816 -19.26 -26.36 -24.66
N GLY A 817 -19.97 -26.83 -23.63
CA GLY A 817 -20.54 -28.19 -23.60
C GLY A 817 -19.68 -29.24 -22.87
N ASN A 818 -18.38 -29.00 -22.67
CA ASN A 818 -17.46 -29.95 -22.00
C ASN A 818 -17.46 -29.87 -20.47
N THR A 819 -18.57 -29.40 -19.86
CA THR A 819 -18.76 -29.22 -18.40
C THR A 819 -17.76 -28.32 -17.66
N LEU A 820 -16.82 -27.68 -18.35
CA LEU A 820 -15.83 -26.80 -17.71
C LEU A 820 -16.48 -25.69 -16.87
N GLY A 821 -17.50 -25.00 -17.41
CA GLY A 821 -18.22 -23.96 -16.65
C GLY A 821 -18.90 -24.48 -15.39
N TYR A 822 -19.39 -25.72 -15.40
CA TYR A 822 -19.99 -26.37 -14.23
C TYR A 822 -18.93 -26.71 -13.17
N GLN A 823 -17.78 -27.24 -13.59
CA GLN A 823 -16.70 -27.57 -12.67
C GLN A 823 -16.09 -26.32 -12.03
N LEU A 824 -15.84 -25.27 -12.82
CA LEU A 824 -15.38 -23.97 -12.32
C LEU A 824 -16.36 -23.39 -11.28
N MET A 825 -17.66 -23.41 -11.57
CA MET A 825 -18.66 -22.94 -10.62
C MET A 825 -18.72 -23.80 -9.35
N ARG A 826 -18.56 -25.13 -9.43
CA ARG A 826 -18.48 -25.98 -8.24
C ARG A 826 -17.27 -25.65 -7.37
N LYS A 827 -16.11 -25.43 -7.98
CA LYS A 827 -14.90 -24.99 -7.27
C LYS A 827 -15.14 -23.64 -6.57
N LEU A 828 -15.74 -22.67 -7.27
CA LEU A 828 -16.10 -21.38 -6.69
C LEU A 828 -17.09 -21.52 -5.52
N LEU A 829 -18.12 -22.37 -5.66
CA LEU A 829 -19.08 -22.65 -4.59
C LEU A 829 -18.41 -23.29 -3.36
N SER A 830 -17.48 -24.22 -3.57
CA SER A 830 -16.72 -24.82 -2.47
C SER A 830 -15.86 -23.79 -1.75
N TYR A 831 -15.17 -22.91 -2.49
CA TYR A 831 -14.36 -21.83 -1.93
C TYR A 831 -15.21 -20.82 -1.15
N THR A 832 -16.32 -20.36 -1.72
CA THR A 832 -17.18 -19.37 -1.07
C THR A 832 -17.82 -19.91 0.21
N LYS A 833 -18.20 -21.20 0.24
CA LYS A 833 -18.63 -21.90 1.46
C LYS A 833 -17.52 -21.96 2.51
N SER A 834 -16.29 -22.31 2.15
CA SER A 834 -15.18 -22.37 3.12
C SER A 834 -14.79 -21.01 3.68
N ARG A 835 -15.11 -19.92 2.96
CA ARG A 835 -14.96 -18.53 3.42
C ARG A 835 -16.13 -18.03 4.27
N GLY A 836 -17.18 -18.82 4.46
CA GLY A 836 -18.36 -18.43 5.26
C GLY A 836 -19.31 -17.46 4.58
N ILE A 837 -19.23 -17.31 3.25
CA ILE A 837 -20.12 -16.45 2.47
C ILE A 837 -21.53 -17.04 2.52
N GLN A 838 -22.52 -16.19 2.78
CA GLN A 838 -23.91 -16.61 3.01
C GLN A 838 -24.75 -16.53 1.73
N ARG A 839 -24.39 -15.65 0.80
CA ARG A 839 -25.15 -15.43 -0.44
C ARG A 839 -24.23 -15.20 -1.63
N LEU A 840 -24.58 -15.83 -2.76
CA LEU A 840 -23.97 -15.58 -4.06
C LEU A 840 -24.99 -14.98 -5.02
N THR A 841 -24.61 -13.91 -5.70
CA THR A 841 -25.47 -13.20 -6.67
C THR A 841 -24.76 -12.96 -8.00
N ALA A 842 -25.53 -12.88 -9.08
CA ALA A 842 -25.06 -12.44 -10.38
C ALA A 842 -26.23 -11.92 -11.23
N ILE A 843 -25.91 -11.06 -12.19
CA ILE A 843 -26.87 -10.56 -13.18
C ILE A 843 -26.45 -11.08 -14.55
N THR A 844 -27.40 -11.55 -15.35
CA THR A 844 -27.18 -11.94 -16.75
C THR A 844 -28.31 -11.45 -17.64
N MET A 845 -28.16 -11.56 -18.97
CA MET A 845 -29.23 -11.20 -19.90
C MET A 845 -30.17 -12.39 -20.17
N PRO A 846 -31.47 -12.16 -20.44
CA PRO A 846 -32.43 -13.21 -20.81
C PRO A 846 -31.98 -14.10 -21.98
N GLU A 847 -31.20 -13.55 -22.90
CA GLU A 847 -30.67 -14.22 -24.09
C GLU A 847 -29.60 -15.27 -23.74
N ASN A 848 -28.92 -15.14 -22.60
CA ASN A 848 -27.88 -16.07 -22.15
C ASN A 848 -28.46 -17.36 -21.54
N ARG A 849 -29.16 -18.13 -22.38
CA ARG A 849 -29.84 -19.39 -21.98
C ARG A 849 -28.89 -20.41 -21.35
N ASN A 850 -27.63 -20.45 -21.80
CA ASN A 850 -26.62 -21.36 -21.27
C ASN A 850 -26.29 -21.05 -19.80
N MET A 851 -26.11 -19.77 -19.45
CA MET A 851 -25.86 -19.36 -18.07
C MET A 851 -27.07 -19.62 -17.17
N ILE A 852 -28.28 -19.33 -17.67
CA ILE A 852 -29.53 -19.58 -16.94
C ILE A 852 -29.70 -21.09 -16.64
N GLN A 853 -29.41 -21.96 -17.61
CA GLN A 853 -29.45 -23.42 -17.41
C GLN A 853 -28.37 -23.90 -16.43
N LEU A 854 -27.16 -23.34 -16.51
CA LEU A 854 -26.07 -23.65 -15.57
C LEU A 854 -26.46 -23.26 -14.13
N ALA A 855 -27.00 -22.05 -13.95
CA ALA A 855 -27.45 -21.55 -12.65
C ALA A 855 -28.55 -22.44 -12.05
N LYS A 856 -29.57 -22.81 -12.85
CA LYS A 856 -30.63 -23.74 -12.41
C LYS A 856 -30.08 -25.09 -11.97
N LYS A 857 -29.11 -25.66 -12.71
CA LYS A 857 -28.47 -26.93 -12.34
C LYS A 857 -27.70 -26.87 -11.04
N LEU A 858 -27.18 -25.70 -10.68
CA LEU A 858 -26.43 -25.46 -9.44
C LEU A 858 -27.34 -24.99 -8.28
N GLY A 859 -28.66 -24.94 -8.48
CA GLY A 859 -29.64 -24.60 -7.45
C GLY A 859 -29.86 -23.10 -7.22
N PHE A 860 -29.41 -22.23 -8.14
CA PHE A 860 -29.71 -20.79 -8.05
C PHE A 860 -31.20 -20.53 -8.27
N ASN A 861 -31.76 -19.63 -7.48
CA ASN A 861 -33.02 -18.98 -7.80
C ASN A 861 -32.80 -18.04 -8.99
N VAL A 862 -33.71 -18.07 -9.97
CA VAL A 862 -33.61 -17.32 -11.21
C VAL A 862 -34.86 -16.45 -11.35
N GLU A 863 -34.68 -15.14 -11.28
CA GLU A 863 -35.75 -14.15 -11.38
C GLU A 863 -35.51 -13.27 -12.60
N THR A 864 -36.48 -13.22 -13.52
CA THR A 864 -36.38 -12.42 -14.76
C THR A 864 -37.11 -11.10 -14.59
N GLN A 865 -36.40 -9.99 -14.77
CA GLN A 865 -36.94 -8.63 -14.72
C GLN A 865 -37.03 -8.09 -16.15
N PHE A 866 -38.21 -8.22 -16.76
CA PHE A 866 -38.43 -7.87 -18.16
C PHE A 866 -38.32 -6.35 -18.45
N GLU A 867 -38.66 -5.50 -17.48
CA GLU A 867 -38.58 -4.03 -17.62
C GLU A 867 -37.14 -3.54 -17.74
N ASP A 868 -36.21 -4.18 -17.02
CA ASP A 868 -34.79 -3.82 -16.98
C ASP A 868 -33.92 -4.65 -17.95
N GLY A 869 -34.51 -5.64 -18.64
CA GLY A 869 -33.80 -6.50 -19.59
C GLY A 869 -32.76 -7.41 -18.94
N ILE A 870 -32.93 -7.78 -17.67
CA ILE A 870 -31.97 -8.57 -16.88
C ILE A 870 -32.58 -9.79 -16.19
N VAL A 871 -31.72 -10.74 -15.83
CA VAL A 871 -32.03 -11.94 -15.05
C VAL A 871 -31.13 -11.97 -13.82
N ASN A 872 -31.75 -11.92 -12.63
CA ASN A 872 -31.07 -12.03 -11.35
C ASN A 872 -30.91 -13.50 -10.97
N LEU A 873 -29.69 -13.89 -10.63
CA LEU A 873 -29.32 -15.21 -10.14
C LEU A 873 -28.95 -15.07 -8.66
N THR A 874 -29.58 -15.85 -7.78
CA THR A 874 -29.29 -15.79 -6.34
C THR A 874 -29.23 -17.18 -5.73
N LEU A 875 -28.19 -17.48 -4.97
CA LEU A 875 -28.05 -18.72 -4.21
C LEU A 875 -27.75 -18.38 -2.74
N ARG A 876 -28.53 -18.96 -1.83
CA ARG A 876 -28.19 -18.95 -0.39
C ARG A 876 -27.32 -20.15 -0.08
N LEU A 877 -26.16 -19.90 0.51
CA LEU A 877 -25.22 -20.91 0.96
C LEU A 877 -25.54 -21.23 2.43
N THR A 878 -26.58 -22.04 2.68
CA THR A 878 -26.84 -22.56 4.03
C THR A 878 -25.92 -23.73 4.34
N SER A 879 -25.56 -23.88 5.62
CA SER A 879 -24.69 -24.95 6.14
C SER A 879 -25.27 -26.37 6.03
N GLU A 880 -26.49 -26.53 5.49
CA GLU A 880 -27.29 -27.76 5.58
C GLU A 880 -27.42 -28.56 4.28
N ASN A 881 -26.84 -28.12 3.16
CA ASN A 881 -26.76 -28.98 1.96
C ASN A 881 -25.40 -29.69 1.90
N THR A 882 -25.22 -30.65 2.82
CA THR A 882 -24.19 -31.70 2.80
C THR A 882 -24.66 -32.91 2.03
#